data_AF-A0A0L6JI65-F1
#
_entry.id   AF-A0A0L6JI65-F1
#
_cell.length_a   1.000
_cell.length_b   1.000
_cell.length_c   1.000
_cell.angle_alpha   90.00
_cell.angle_beta   90.00
_cell.angle_gamma   90.00
#
_symmetry.space_group_name_H-M   'P 1'
#
loop_
_entity.id
_entity.type
_entity.pdbx_description
1 polymer ?
#
loop_
_entity_poly.entity_id
_entity_poly.type
_entity_poly.pdbx_seq_one_letter_code
_entity_poly.pdbx_strand_id
1 'polypeptide(L)'
;MKKSKAYLSKILVITFIISLFTFSSGTANALISPGITVPSFSQLKENAKFPDPFKMMDGTRMTSKDQWEKRREEVKALAQTFEYGVIPGKPQSVKGSVSGNTITVTVTDNGKTVSFTAKVTYPTTGTAPYPAMIGCGANTLNQQEILKLGVACIELDTESIGSQTNNVRGKGKFFDLYGSNHSCGSIGAWIWGTSRLIDALETTPAAKIDPKHLGVTGGSRNGKGALGIGAFEERIALTIPQESGCGGAGNYRFAEAVGSSVQRIQSLVGEQAWFSKALDQFSYAVNKLPYDHHQILALCAPRGLLLIENPDYTWLHNEGAWANGKVTEMIYDALGISDRFGYSSVGNHMHCSLPASQYGDVNAFIKKFLLEDKSASTDFFKSDKNYTLDKAKWIDWTVPTLTGTLPSSNPSSNPSTEPSSVNTPTPTIPAGPKSAFAKLEAENYDSVESSTLKKIDTPTGGGGIGYIENGNYVVYNNVDFGTGATSFKASVAASGTSSIQLRLNSPSGTLLGTLDVASTGDWDGYQEQTCDISKVTGKNDLYLIFSAAVNVDWFTFEGGSVNSPSPTNPVSSANPTNPSGTKTADLNNDGIINMADVILLATTFNSVAGDGKYIGSYDLNSDGAINMTDVITLATQFNKPPVIINTPASEKPTNTPTATPSDTLSRPWDWAGIVGTGQSLSVGASANPVKTTAQPYNNLKLSLGSLKVPPYDPNNSQLKMVPLVEPIRNFASGYPAPYPGNIYGETPHTAMGNQITSMVKSTGGTDYITAHTVVGESGQGYAQIKKGATDTGSTGRAFAASMFEVQAINRLAKASGKTYGVGAITLVHGETDNGSATYGNDIRQLWSDYNKDIKAVTGQTQSIPMLVVQQHSYPQTAGSTAVGTNIQWKVGVDYPEDIICIGPNYQRYYGGDHVHSNADGYRLMGEKFGQVYFEKVVMGRDWKPLQPTGATKSGNVITVNFHVPVAPLTWDTTMQAPNQSVNEWKNGKGFEVTANGSKITISSIEISGSSVKITCSGTLPASGVKVAYAYTAQSTNRTNGTCRWGLLRDSDPFKGSVTGTAQPNYCVAFEMSVQ
;
A
#
# COMPACT_ATOMS: atom_id res chain seq x y z
N MET A 1 -17.69 -60.80 -19.34
CA MET A 1 -16.43 -61.56 -19.09
C MET A 1 -15.57 -60.70 -18.18
N LYS A 2 -15.69 -60.84 -16.86
CA LYS A 2 -14.94 -61.73 -15.94
C LYS A 2 -13.53 -61.22 -15.57
N LYS A 3 -13.45 -60.73 -14.32
CA LYS A 3 -12.27 -60.52 -13.42
C LYS A 3 -11.35 -59.34 -13.80
N SER A 4 -11.05 -58.38 -12.92
CA SER A 4 -10.70 -58.49 -11.51
C SER A 4 -11.36 -57.40 -10.61
N LYS A 5 -11.89 -57.84 -9.47
CA LYS A 5 -12.30 -57.04 -8.31
C LYS A 5 -11.23 -57.19 -7.23
N ALA A 6 -10.67 -56.09 -6.74
CA ALA A 6 -10.27 -55.88 -5.33
C ALA A 6 -9.78 -54.43 -5.19
N TYR A 7 -10.15 -53.76 -4.09
CA TYR A 7 -9.91 -52.35 -3.71
C TYR A 7 -10.90 -51.31 -4.25
N LEU A 8 -12.16 -51.46 -3.81
CA LEU A 8 -13.16 -50.39 -3.73
C LEU A 8 -13.57 -50.22 -2.25
N SER A 9 -12.97 -49.26 -1.56
CA SER A 9 -13.57 -48.53 -0.44
C SER A 9 -12.65 -47.39 -0.01
N LYS A 10 -13.24 -46.20 0.11
CA LYS A 10 -12.67 -44.87 0.36
C LYS A 10 -12.42 -44.05 -0.92
N ILE A 11 -13.35 -43.11 -1.13
CA ILE A 11 -13.32 -41.83 -1.88
C ILE A 11 -14.69 -41.69 -2.57
N LEU A 12 -15.73 -41.42 -1.76
CA LEU A 12 -16.96 -40.79 -2.22
C LEU A 12 -17.81 -40.27 -1.04
N VAL A 13 -17.30 -39.30 -0.26
CA VAL A 13 -18.11 -38.28 0.43
C VAL A 13 -17.19 -37.08 0.70
N ILE A 14 -17.65 -35.90 0.25
CA ILE A 14 -17.27 -34.51 0.58
C ILE A 14 -17.06 -33.72 -0.72
N THR A 15 -18.21 -33.38 -1.31
CA THR A 15 -18.38 -32.25 -2.21
C THR A 15 -19.36 -31.33 -1.48
N PHE A 16 -18.84 -30.36 -0.72
CA PHE A 16 -19.45 -29.08 -0.30
C PHE A 16 -18.65 -28.53 0.90
N ILE A 17 -18.55 -27.20 1.01
CA ILE A 17 -17.84 -26.40 2.04
C ILE A 17 -16.36 -26.10 1.72
N ILE A 18 -16.13 -25.17 0.78
CA ILE A 18 -15.09 -24.13 0.96
C ILE A 18 -15.73 -22.80 0.56
N SER A 19 -16.35 -22.17 1.54
CA SER A 19 -16.65 -20.74 1.59
C SER A 19 -16.29 -20.30 3.00
N LEU A 20 -15.58 -19.17 3.11
CA LEU A 20 -15.06 -18.51 4.32
C LEU A 20 -13.78 -19.11 4.92
N PHE A 21 -12.67 -18.41 4.74
CA PHE A 21 -11.83 -17.97 5.87
C PHE A 21 -11.19 -16.62 5.49
N THR A 22 -11.56 -15.60 6.24
CA THR A 22 -11.02 -14.24 6.18
C THR A 22 -9.81 -14.11 7.08
N PHE A 23 -8.89 -13.25 6.64
CA PHE A 23 -7.76 -12.70 7.39
C PHE A 23 -8.16 -12.21 8.80
N SER A 24 -7.38 -12.55 9.82
CA SER A 24 -7.28 -11.76 11.06
C SER A 24 -5.82 -11.33 11.24
N SER A 25 -5.58 -10.03 11.09
CA SER A 25 -4.35 -9.32 11.47
C SER A 25 -4.31 -9.04 12.97
N GLY A 26 -3.10 -9.01 13.55
CA GLY A 26 -2.84 -8.88 14.98
C GLY A 26 -3.37 -7.63 15.67
N THR A 27 -3.59 -7.79 16.98
CA THR A 27 -4.07 -6.79 17.93
C THR A 27 -2.92 -5.92 18.44
N ALA A 28 -2.96 -4.63 18.08
CA ALA A 28 -2.76 -3.58 19.07
C ALA A 28 -3.92 -3.67 20.08
N ASN A 29 -3.79 -3.19 21.32
CA ASN A 29 -4.94 -3.00 22.21
C ASN A 29 -5.87 -1.92 21.61
N ALA A 30 -6.69 -2.41 20.70
CA ALA A 30 -7.68 -1.80 19.88
C ALA A 30 -8.96 -1.56 20.68
N LEU A 31 -9.67 -0.46 20.44
CA LEU A 31 -11.04 -0.25 20.92
C LEU A 31 -12.09 -1.14 20.20
N ILE A 32 -11.75 -2.35 19.73
CA ILE A 32 -12.79 -3.31 19.37
C ILE A 32 -13.24 -3.96 20.68
N SER A 33 -14.47 -3.65 21.11
CA SER A 33 -15.00 -4.08 22.40
C SER A 33 -14.80 -5.60 22.57
N PRO A 34 -14.15 -6.05 23.66
CA PRO A 34 -13.86 -7.46 23.87
C PRO A 34 -15.10 -8.33 23.70
N GLY A 35 -15.02 -9.36 22.85
CA GLY A 35 -16.11 -10.33 22.63
C GLY A 35 -17.12 -9.97 21.52
N ILE A 36 -16.98 -8.84 20.81
CA ILE A 36 -17.80 -8.55 19.63
C ILE A 36 -17.11 -9.07 18.36
N THR A 37 -17.75 -10.03 17.69
CA THR A 37 -17.27 -10.55 16.39
C THR A 37 -17.96 -9.82 15.25
N VAL A 38 -17.19 -9.05 14.48
CA VAL A 38 -17.70 -8.34 13.30
C VAL A 38 -17.64 -9.26 12.07
N PRO A 39 -18.76 -9.46 11.33
CA PRO A 39 -18.75 -10.25 10.10
C PRO A 39 -17.85 -9.59 9.06
N SER A 40 -17.10 -10.38 8.28
CA SER A 40 -16.36 -9.88 7.12
C SER A 40 -17.27 -9.38 6.00
N PHE A 41 -16.73 -8.59 5.06
CA PHE A 41 -17.48 -8.06 3.93
C PHE A 41 -18.29 -9.10 3.13
N SER A 42 -17.74 -10.32 2.95
CA SER A 42 -18.42 -11.41 2.23
C SER A 42 -19.60 -12.00 3.00
N GLN A 43 -19.65 -11.84 4.32
CA GLN A 43 -20.72 -12.32 5.20
C GLN A 43 -21.84 -11.28 5.37
N LEU A 44 -21.60 -10.03 4.99
CA LEU A 44 -22.58 -8.96 5.09
C LEU A 44 -23.73 -9.15 4.09
N LYS A 45 -24.95 -8.91 4.58
CA LYS A 45 -26.17 -8.94 3.77
C LYS A 45 -26.51 -7.56 3.28
N GLU A 46 -27.07 -7.50 2.07
CA GLU A 46 -27.59 -6.24 1.53
C GLU A 46 -28.87 -5.83 2.26
N ASN A 47 -28.91 -4.57 2.68
CA ASN A 47 -30.08 -3.86 3.14
C ASN A 47 -30.12 -2.50 2.44
N ALA A 48 -31.08 -2.35 1.52
CA ALA A 48 -31.29 -1.10 0.77
C ALA A 48 -31.95 0.01 1.62
N LYS A 49 -32.52 -0.34 2.78
CA LYS A 49 -33.16 0.58 3.72
C LYS A 49 -32.20 0.99 4.83
N PHE A 50 -32.58 2.00 5.62
CA PHE A 50 -31.81 2.40 6.79
C PHE A 50 -31.76 1.24 7.80
N PRO A 51 -30.56 0.78 8.21
CA PRO A 51 -30.44 -0.30 9.20
C PRO A 51 -31.16 0.05 10.50
N ASP A 52 -31.75 -0.96 11.15
CA ASP A 52 -32.54 -0.76 12.36
C ASP A 52 -31.62 -0.40 13.56
N PRO A 53 -31.74 0.80 14.15
CA PRO A 53 -30.90 1.19 15.27
C PRO A 53 -31.22 0.38 16.54
N PHE A 54 -32.41 -0.20 16.63
CA PHE A 54 -32.91 -0.93 17.80
C PHE A 54 -32.77 -2.46 17.68
N LYS A 55 -32.07 -2.95 16.65
CA LYS A 55 -31.78 -4.37 16.45
C LYS A 55 -30.30 -4.64 16.69
N MET A 56 -30.01 -5.55 17.62
CA MET A 56 -28.68 -6.02 17.95
C MET A 56 -28.09 -6.86 16.80
N MET A 57 -26.77 -7.05 16.79
CA MET A 57 -26.09 -7.83 15.74
C MET A 57 -26.52 -9.30 15.72
N ASP A 58 -26.88 -9.87 16.87
CA ASP A 58 -27.43 -11.24 16.99
C ASP A 58 -28.90 -11.35 16.50
N GLY A 59 -29.50 -10.23 16.12
CA GLY A 59 -30.86 -10.13 15.63
C GLY A 59 -31.93 -9.87 16.69
N THR A 60 -31.56 -9.86 17.97
CA THR A 60 -32.47 -9.48 19.07
C THR A 60 -32.86 -8.01 18.97
N ARG A 61 -34.07 -7.67 19.43
CA ARG A 61 -34.57 -6.28 19.43
C ARG A 61 -34.44 -5.70 20.84
N MET A 62 -34.05 -4.44 20.94
CA MET A 62 -34.01 -3.71 22.20
C MET A 62 -35.42 -3.55 22.80
N THR A 63 -35.51 -3.70 24.12
CA THR A 63 -36.74 -3.60 24.92
C THR A 63 -36.58 -2.68 26.15
N SER A 64 -35.34 -2.35 26.52
CA SER A 64 -35.00 -1.52 27.66
C SER A 64 -33.84 -0.56 27.34
N LYS A 65 -33.78 0.55 28.08
CA LYS A 65 -32.80 1.64 27.83
C LYS A 65 -31.37 1.26 28.22
N ASP A 66 -31.16 0.34 29.15
CA ASP A 66 -29.86 -0.19 29.54
C ASP A 66 -29.16 -0.98 28.42
N GLN A 67 -29.93 -1.60 27.53
CA GLN A 67 -29.41 -2.29 26.34
C GLN A 67 -28.76 -1.33 25.32
N TRP A 68 -29.00 -0.02 25.45
CA TRP A 68 -28.41 0.99 24.58
C TRP A 68 -26.88 0.97 24.62
N GLU A 69 -26.28 0.74 25.79
CA GLU A 69 -24.83 0.67 25.94
C GLU A 69 -24.23 -0.43 25.07
N LYS A 70 -24.78 -1.64 25.17
CA LYS A 70 -24.36 -2.79 24.36
C LYS A 70 -24.56 -2.50 22.87
N ARG A 71 -25.66 -1.83 22.49
CA ARG A 71 -25.90 -1.45 21.10
C ARG A 71 -24.87 -0.43 20.58
N ARG A 72 -24.48 0.56 21.39
CA ARG A 72 -23.42 1.51 21.03
C ARG A 72 -22.11 0.79 20.78
N GLU A 73 -21.73 -0.15 21.62
CA GLU A 73 -20.48 -0.92 21.46
C GLU A 73 -20.46 -1.75 20.17
N GLU A 74 -21.58 -2.38 19.80
CA GLU A 74 -21.71 -3.07 18.50
C GLU A 74 -21.50 -2.11 17.32
N VAL A 75 -22.13 -0.94 17.35
CA VAL A 75 -22.01 0.06 16.28
C VAL A 75 -20.59 0.63 16.22
N LYS A 76 -19.95 0.91 17.36
CA LYS A 76 -18.54 1.35 17.43
C LYS A 76 -17.60 0.30 16.84
N ALA A 77 -17.82 -0.98 17.11
CA ALA A 77 -17.00 -2.06 16.56
C ALA A 77 -17.16 -2.17 15.04
N LEU A 78 -18.40 -2.09 14.53
CA LEU A 78 -18.67 -2.07 13.09
C LEU A 78 -18.02 -0.85 12.41
N ALA A 79 -18.17 0.33 12.99
CA ALA A 79 -17.66 1.58 12.46
C ALA A 79 -16.12 1.64 12.47
N GLN A 80 -15.44 1.14 13.51
CA GLN A 80 -13.98 1.03 13.49
C GLN A 80 -13.49 0.00 12.46
N THR A 81 -14.19 -1.12 12.32
CA THR A 81 -13.84 -2.16 11.34
C THR A 81 -13.96 -1.65 9.90
N PHE A 82 -15.04 -0.92 9.61
CA PHE A 82 -15.39 -0.58 8.23
C PHE A 82 -15.14 0.87 7.82
N GLU A 83 -15.00 1.83 8.74
CA GLU A 83 -14.96 3.26 8.39
C GLU A 83 -13.86 4.05 9.09
N TYR A 84 -13.70 3.96 10.40
CA TYR A 84 -12.75 4.82 11.13
C TYR A 84 -11.36 4.18 11.28
N GLY A 85 -11.28 2.86 11.15
CA GLY A 85 -10.11 2.06 11.51
C GLY A 85 -10.06 1.82 13.01
N VAL A 86 -9.12 0.97 13.41
CA VAL A 86 -9.02 0.49 14.79
C VAL A 86 -8.36 1.55 15.67
N ILE A 87 -9.12 2.28 16.48
CA ILE A 87 -8.58 3.38 17.27
C ILE A 87 -7.85 2.78 18.49
N PRO A 88 -6.54 3.05 18.69
CA PRO A 88 -5.80 2.52 19.83
C PRO A 88 -6.35 3.05 21.16
N GLY A 89 -6.32 2.19 22.18
CA GLY A 89 -6.69 2.54 23.55
C GLY A 89 -5.74 3.56 24.21
N LYS A 90 -5.81 3.65 25.55
CA LYS A 90 -4.92 4.54 26.31
C LYS A 90 -3.47 4.06 26.18
N PRO A 91 -2.52 4.93 25.76
CA PRO A 91 -1.11 4.57 25.61
C PRO A 91 -0.42 4.46 26.97
N GLN A 92 0.81 3.92 26.98
CA GLN A 92 1.62 3.75 28.20
C GLN A 92 1.77 5.03 29.05
N SER A 93 1.93 6.20 28.41
CA SER A 93 2.01 7.47 29.12
C SER A 93 1.49 8.63 28.28
N VAL A 94 0.75 9.54 28.93
CA VAL A 94 0.35 10.85 28.39
C VAL A 94 0.74 11.92 29.41
N LYS A 95 1.37 12.99 28.95
CA LYS A 95 1.74 14.15 29.76
C LYS A 95 1.30 15.44 29.09
N GLY A 96 0.77 16.37 29.89
CA GLY A 96 0.45 17.72 29.46
C GLY A 96 1.43 18.74 30.02
N SER A 97 1.70 19.78 29.25
CA SER A 97 2.38 20.98 29.71
C SER A 97 1.77 22.22 29.05
N VAL A 98 1.90 23.38 29.71
CA VAL A 98 1.33 24.64 29.22
C VAL A 98 2.44 25.67 29.11
N SER A 99 2.53 26.30 27.94
CA SER A 99 3.40 27.45 27.70
C SER A 99 2.59 28.55 27.03
N GLY A 100 2.42 29.67 27.73
CA GLY A 100 1.48 30.72 27.33
C GLY A 100 0.06 30.17 27.20
N ASN A 101 -0.50 30.26 25.99
CA ASN A 101 -1.83 29.79 25.65
C ASN A 101 -1.82 28.46 24.87
N THR A 102 -0.70 27.73 24.87
CA THR A 102 -0.56 26.46 24.14
C THR A 102 -0.40 25.31 25.11
N ILE A 103 -1.23 24.29 24.95
CA ILE A 103 -1.11 23.00 25.61
C ILE A 103 -0.25 22.10 24.69
N THR A 104 0.83 21.54 25.21
CA THR A 104 1.59 20.50 24.54
C THR A 104 1.25 19.16 25.16
N VAL A 105 0.80 18.23 24.32
CA VAL A 105 0.48 16.85 24.69
C VAL A 105 1.63 15.97 24.22
N THR A 106 2.29 15.30 25.17
CA THR A 106 3.35 14.33 24.91
C THR A 106 2.84 12.93 25.20
N VAL A 107 2.97 12.06 24.21
CA VAL A 107 2.46 10.69 24.28
C VAL A 107 3.59 9.71 24.05
N THR A 108 3.71 8.72 24.93
CA THR A 108 4.66 7.61 24.82
C THR A 108 3.90 6.30 24.75
N ASP A 109 4.18 5.51 23.72
CA ASP A 109 3.63 4.17 23.55
C ASP A 109 4.58 3.32 22.69
N ASN A 110 4.65 2.01 22.95
CA ASN A 110 5.51 1.07 22.21
C ASN A 110 6.97 1.57 22.02
N GLY A 111 7.54 2.16 23.07
CA GLY A 111 8.92 2.68 23.06
C GLY A 111 9.15 3.94 22.22
N LYS A 112 8.10 4.50 21.62
CA LYS A 112 8.16 5.74 20.84
C LYS A 112 7.48 6.87 21.59
N THR A 113 7.95 8.10 21.34
CA THR A 113 7.35 9.31 21.92
C THR A 113 7.08 10.34 20.83
N VAL A 114 5.87 10.89 20.85
CA VAL A 114 5.46 11.97 19.95
C VAL A 114 4.89 13.14 20.77
N SER A 115 4.81 14.32 20.17
CA SER A 115 4.13 15.46 20.79
C SER A 115 3.39 16.27 19.75
N PHE A 116 2.22 16.77 20.13
CA PHE A 116 1.38 17.69 19.36
C PHE A 116 0.79 18.75 20.28
N THR A 117 0.17 19.78 19.70
CA THR A 117 -0.27 20.95 20.45
C THR A 117 -1.74 21.28 20.24
N ALA A 118 -2.34 21.92 21.23
CA ALA A 118 -3.64 22.56 21.14
C ALA A 118 -3.55 24.00 21.67
N LYS A 119 -4.11 24.96 20.94
CA LYS A 119 -4.08 26.38 21.32
C LYS A 119 -5.38 26.75 22.02
N VAL A 120 -5.28 27.45 23.14
CA VAL A 120 -6.42 27.89 23.95
C VAL A 120 -6.65 29.38 23.79
N THR A 121 -7.90 29.76 23.58
CA THR A 121 -8.38 31.14 23.74
C THR A 121 -9.30 31.16 24.96
N TYR A 122 -8.86 31.86 26.01
CA TYR A 122 -9.62 31.97 27.24
C TYR A 122 -10.70 33.06 27.14
N PRO A 123 -11.88 32.85 27.75
CA PRO A 123 -12.92 33.86 27.81
C PRO A 123 -12.52 34.98 28.78
N THR A 124 -13.11 36.16 28.60
CA THR A 124 -12.99 37.28 29.55
C THR A 124 -14.09 37.26 30.63
N THR A 125 -15.07 36.37 30.49
CA THR A 125 -16.18 36.12 31.42
C THR A 125 -16.11 34.70 31.98
N GLY A 126 -16.83 34.41 33.08
CA GLY A 126 -16.78 33.11 33.76
C GLY A 126 -15.61 32.96 34.74
N THR A 127 -15.51 31.78 35.37
CA THR A 127 -14.47 31.48 36.38
C THR A 127 -13.71 30.22 35.99
N ALA A 128 -12.38 30.23 36.09
CA ALA A 128 -11.54 29.06 35.85
C ALA A 128 -11.72 27.98 36.93
N PRO A 129 -11.61 26.67 36.62
CA PRO A 129 -11.37 26.12 35.29
C PRO A 129 -12.59 26.30 34.36
N TYR A 130 -12.34 26.69 33.11
CA TYR A 130 -13.39 27.02 32.14
C TYR A 130 -13.86 25.76 31.40
N PRO A 131 -15.18 25.59 31.19
CA PRO A 131 -15.68 24.72 30.13
C PRO A 131 -15.06 25.10 28.79
N ALA A 132 -14.94 24.15 27.85
CA ALA A 132 -14.29 24.43 26.57
C ALA A 132 -14.99 23.82 25.36
N MET A 133 -14.93 24.52 24.22
CA MET A 133 -15.30 24.02 22.90
C MET A 133 -14.04 23.74 22.08
N ILE A 134 -13.81 22.46 21.75
CA ILE A 134 -12.69 21.99 20.94
C ILE A 134 -13.04 22.11 19.45
N GLY A 135 -12.31 22.94 18.71
CA GLY A 135 -12.27 22.96 17.26
C GLY A 135 -11.39 21.81 16.74
N CYS A 136 -12.00 20.89 15.99
CA CYS A 136 -11.29 19.85 15.25
C CYS A 136 -10.55 20.50 14.07
N GLY A 137 -9.33 20.98 14.26
CA GLY A 137 -8.57 21.74 13.26
C GLY A 137 -9.00 23.21 13.14
N ALA A 138 -10.30 23.50 13.23
CA ALA A 138 -10.85 24.85 13.29
C ALA A 138 -12.23 24.87 13.97
N ASN A 139 -12.50 25.83 14.84
CA ASN A 139 -13.85 26.15 15.32
C ASN A 139 -14.52 27.22 14.45
N THR A 140 -15.59 26.82 13.76
CA THR A 140 -16.35 27.63 12.78
C THR A 140 -17.71 28.15 13.29
N LEU A 141 -18.06 27.89 14.56
CA LEU A 141 -19.36 28.26 15.17
C LEU A 141 -19.41 29.71 15.73
N ASN A 142 -18.49 30.58 15.31
CA ASN A 142 -18.26 31.91 15.88
C ASN A 142 -17.72 31.89 17.33
N GLN A 143 -16.40 31.83 17.44
CA GLN A 143 -15.68 31.78 18.72
C GLN A 143 -15.96 32.98 19.64
N GLN A 144 -16.26 34.16 19.08
CA GLN A 144 -16.49 35.35 19.90
C GLN A 144 -17.76 35.22 20.74
N GLU A 145 -18.82 34.61 20.19
CA GLU A 145 -20.05 34.35 20.94
C GLU A 145 -19.85 33.29 22.02
N ILE A 146 -19.09 32.24 21.72
CA ILE A 146 -18.73 31.19 22.69
C ILE A 146 -17.95 31.78 23.88
N LEU A 147 -16.96 32.61 23.60
CA LEU A 147 -16.14 33.25 24.64
C LEU A 147 -16.96 34.19 25.53
N LYS A 148 -17.99 34.87 25.00
CA LYS A 148 -18.89 35.72 25.80
C LYS A 148 -19.70 34.92 26.82
N LEU A 149 -19.99 33.65 26.55
CA LEU A 149 -20.68 32.74 27.47
C LEU A 149 -19.79 32.23 28.61
N GLY A 150 -18.50 32.58 28.64
CA GLY A 150 -17.56 32.08 29.63
C GLY A 150 -17.00 30.69 29.31
N VAL A 151 -17.04 30.28 28.03
CA VAL A 151 -16.52 29.00 27.52
C VAL A 151 -15.25 29.26 26.74
N ALA A 152 -14.17 28.55 27.04
CA ALA A 152 -12.91 28.64 26.31
C ALA A 152 -13.00 27.96 24.93
N CYS A 153 -12.19 28.41 23.98
CA CYS A 153 -12.06 27.76 22.67
C CYS A 153 -10.69 27.10 22.58
N ILE A 154 -10.66 25.80 22.23
CA ILE A 154 -9.43 25.04 22.03
C ILE A 154 -9.32 24.70 20.54
N GLU A 155 -8.20 25.01 19.89
CA GLU A 155 -7.93 24.59 18.51
C GLU A 155 -6.93 23.43 18.53
N LEU A 156 -7.40 22.25 18.11
CA LEU A 156 -6.56 21.05 17.99
C LEU A 156 -5.86 21.03 16.64
N ASP A 157 -4.53 20.87 16.62
CA ASP A 157 -3.76 20.74 15.38
C ASP A 157 -3.92 19.34 14.75
N THR A 158 -5.02 19.16 14.01
CA THR A 158 -5.36 17.88 13.38
C THR A 158 -4.39 17.50 12.27
N GLU A 159 -3.78 18.47 11.59
CA GLU A 159 -2.85 18.23 10.48
C GLU A 159 -1.56 17.56 10.95
N SER A 160 -1.02 17.98 12.11
CA SER A 160 0.15 17.30 12.67
C SER A 160 -0.18 15.92 13.24
N ILE A 161 -1.38 15.72 13.78
CA ILE A 161 -1.82 14.44 14.36
C ILE A 161 -2.06 13.39 13.27
N GLY A 162 -2.83 13.74 12.24
CA GLY A 162 -3.14 12.91 11.08
C GLY A 162 -3.41 13.80 9.87
N SER A 163 -2.45 13.87 8.96
CA SER A 163 -2.47 14.78 7.81
C SER A 163 -3.64 14.49 6.89
N GLN A 164 -4.25 15.55 6.37
CA GLN A 164 -5.25 15.49 5.29
C GLN A 164 -4.81 16.30 4.05
N THR A 165 -3.55 16.73 4.01
CA THR A 165 -3.02 17.56 2.92
C THR A 165 -2.48 16.67 1.79
N ASN A 166 -2.77 17.02 0.54
CA ASN A 166 -2.28 16.29 -0.65
C ASN A 166 -2.68 14.80 -0.72
N ASN A 167 -3.78 14.40 -0.08
CA ASN A 167 -4.28 13.01 -0.08
C ASN A 167 -3.24 11.98 0.39
N VAL A 168 -2.41 12.36 1.36
CA VAL A 168 -1.42 11.47 1.97
C VAL A 168 -2.08 10.62 3.05
N ARG A 169 -2.03 9.29 2.90
CA ARG A 169 -2.45 8.35 3.94
C ARG A 169 -1.29 8.04 4.87
N GLY A 170 -1.58 7.85 6.15
CA GLY A 170 -0.60 7.30 7.08
C GLY A 170 0.49 8.27 7.53
N LYS A 171 0.22 9.58 7.51
CA LYS A 171 1.18 10.63 7.87
C LYS A 171 0.67 11.45 9.06
N GLY A 172 1.52 11.70 10.04
CA GLY A 172 1.21 12.49 11.23
C GLY A 172 1.68 11.80 12.52
N LYS A 173 1.65 12.49 13.65
CA LYS A 173 2.15 12.01 14.95
C LYS A 173 1.50 10.71 15.40
N PHE A 174 0.23 10.51 15.08
CA PHE A 174 -0.42 9.24 15.30
C PHE A 174 0.29 8.10 14.55
N PHE A 175 0.60 8.30 13.28
CA PHE A 175 1.23 7.31 12.42
C PHE A 175 2.74 7.17 12.66
N ASP A 176 3.40 8.21 13.16
CA ASP A 176 4.78 8.10 13.67
C ASP A 176 4.84 7.07 14.83
N LEU A 177 3.82 7.10 15.70
CA LEU A 177 3.68 6.20 16.85
C LEU A 177 3.26 4.79 16.42
N TYR A 178 2.13 4.64 15.70
CA TYR A 178 1.51 3.34 15.40
C TYR A 178 1.82 2.77 14.00
N GLY A 179 2.60 3.48 13.18
CA GLY A 179 3.00 3.07 11.83
C GLY A 179 2.14 3.65 10.72
N SER A 180 2.76 3.93 9.56
CA SER A 180 2.09 4.53 8.39
C SER A 180 1.05 3.63 7.73
N ASN A 181 1.13 2.31 7.93
CA ASN A 181 0.18 1.33 7.41
C ASN A 181 -0.98 1.02 8.39
N HIS A 182 -1.11 1.77 9.47
CA HIS A 182 -2.18 1.58 10.44
C HIS A 182 -3.57 1.73 9.80
N SER A 183 -4.57 1.01 10.32
CA SER A 183 -5.91 0.92 9.71
C SER A 183 -6.70 2.23 9.73
N CYS A 184 -6.43 3.10 10.71
CA CYS A 184 -7.09 4.41 10.81
C CYS A 184 -6.86 5.31 9.59
N GLY A 185 -7.92 5.99 9.17
CA GLY A 185 -7.80 7.24 8.41
C GLY A 185 -7.44 8.42 9.30
N SER A 186 -7.32 9.61 8.72
CA SER A 186 -6.98 10.83 9.46
C SER A 186 -7.99 11.15 10.57
N ILE A 187 -9.30 10.90 10.36
CA ILE A 187 -10.31 11.11 11.42
C ILE A 187 -10.10 10.15 12.60
N GLY A 188 -9.76 8.88 12.35
CA GLY A 188 -9.40 7.93 13.42
C GLY A 188 -8.23 8.43 14.26
N ALA A 189 -7.22 9.04 13.60
CA ALA A 189 -6.10 9.68 14.28
C ALA A 189 -6.52 10.93 15.08
N TRP A 190 -7.48 11.73 14.58
CA TRP A 190 -8.00 12.92 15.29
C TRP A 190 -8.84 12.57 16.51
N ILE A 191 -9.59 11.47 16.44
CA ILE A 191 -10.29 10.90 17.60
C ILE A 191 -9.27 10.56 18.69
N TRP A 192 -8.25 9.76 18.33
CA TRP A 192 -7.17 9.43 19.26
C TRP A 192 -6.49 10.68 19.83
N GLY A 193 -6.14 11.64 18.97
CA GLY A 193 -5.49 12.89 19.37
C GLY A 193 -6.31 13.69 20.37
N THR A 194 -7.63 13.79 20.17
CA THR A 194 -8.53 14.43 21.14
C THR A 194 -8.58 13.67 22.45
N SER A 195 -8.66 12.33 22.43
CA SER A 195 -8.63 11.55 23.67
C SER A 195 -7.36 11.78 24.48
N ARG A 196 -6.20 11.91 23.81
CA ARG A 196 -4.93 12.22 24.48
C ARG A 196 -4.86 13.67 24.98
N LEU A 197 -5.49 14.62 24.29
CA LEU A 197 -5.65 15.98 24.80
C LEU A 197 -6.45 15.99 26.10
N ILE A 198 -7.57 15.26 26.17
CA ILE A 198 -8.39 15.17 27.39
C ILE A 198 -7.60 14.49 28.52
N ASP A 199 -6.89 13.39 28.23
CA ASP A 199 -5.99 12.75 29.19
C ASP A 199 -4.97 13.74 29.78
N ALA A 200 -4.41 14.63 28.95
CA ALA A 200 -3.47 15.65 29.38
C ALA A 200 -4.15 16.78 30.20
N LEU A 201 -5.36 17.20 29.83
CA LEU A 201 -6.13 18.21 30.55
C LEU A 201 -6.47 17.76 31.98
N GLU A 202 -6.85 16.49 32.16
CA GLU A 202 -7.15 15.88 33.46
C GLU A 202 -5.96 15.97 34.45
N THR A 203 -4.72 15.97 33.95
CA THR A 203 -3.51 16.01 34.77
C THR A 203 -2.79 17.36 34.74
N THR A 204 -3.31 18.38 34.05
CA THR A 204 -2.62 19.66 33.86
C THR A 204 -3.49 20.85 34.29
N PRO A 205 -3.65 21.10 35.61
CA PRO A 205 -4.48 22.20 36.13
C PRO A 205 -4.06 23.59 35.63
N ALA A 206 -2.78 23.76 35.26
CA ALA A 206 -2.25 24.99 34.68
C ALA A 206 -2.95 25.39 33.36
N ALA A 207 -3.62 24.46 32.67
CA ALA A 207 -4.41 24.73 31.49
C ALA A 207 -5.72 25.48 31.79
N LYS A 208 -6.16 25.55 33.05
CA LYS A 208 -7.39 26.25 33.45
C LYS A 208 -8.65 25.83 32.66
N ILE A 209 -8.68 24.61 32.15
CA ILE A 209 -9.83 24.02 31.44
C ILE A 209 -10.47 22.98 32.34
N ASP A 210 -11.79 22.91 32.32
CA ASP A 210 -12.57 21.88 32.98
C ASP A 210 -12.75 20.68 32.02
N PRO A 211 -12.08 19.53 32.27
CA PRO A 211 -12.17 18.37 31.41
C PRO A 211 -13.55 17.67 31.45
N LYS A 212 -14.44 18.03 32.39
CA LYS A 212 -15.79 17.45 32.49
C LYS A 212 -16.82 18.15 31.59
N HIS A 213 -16.54 19.39 31.19
CA HIS A 213 -17.45 20.22 30.39
C HIS A 213 -16.80 20.59 29.06
N LEU A 214 -16.61 19.57 28.21
CA LEU A 214 -15.99 19.69 26.89
C LEU A 214 -17.00 19.51 25.76
N GLY A 215 -17.03 20.46 24.84
CA GLY A 215 -17.70 20.32 23.55
C GLY A 215 -16.70 20.10 22.41
N VAL A 216 -17.18 19.58 21.27
CA VAL A 216 -16.39 19.50 20.03
C VAL A 216 -17.17 20.03 18.83
N THR A 217 -16.49 20.74 17.93
CA THR A 217 -17.06 21.25 16.68
C THR A 217 -16.04 21.32 15.54
N GLY A 218 -16.54 21.54 14.33
CA GLY A 218 -15.77 21.80 13.12
C GLY A 218 -16.69 21.97 11.91
N GLY A 219 -16.21 22.68 10.88
CA GLY A 219 -16.92 22.90 9.63
C GLY A 219 -16.47 21.96 8.51
N SER A 220 -17.39 21.49 7.66
CA SER A 220 -17.08 20.69 6.47
C SER A 220 -16.34 19.39 6.84
N ARG A 221 -15.16 19.13 6.25
CA ARG A 221 -14.27 18.02 6.62
C ARG A 221 -13.94 17.95 8.12
N ASN A 222 -13.79 19.10 8.77
CA ASN A 222 -13.56 19.17 10.21
C ASN A 222 -14.85 18.86 11.00
N GLY A 223 -16.02 19.07 10.40
CA GLY A 223 -17.31 18.64 10.94
C GLY A 223 -17.48 17.12 10.92
N LYS A 224 -16.99 16.44 9.87
CA LYS A 224 -16.88 14.97 9.84
C LYS A 224 -15.99 14.47 10.99
N GLY A 225 -14.86 15.14 11.19
CA GLY A 225 -13.95 14.90 12.32
C GLY A 225 -14.61 15.13 13.69
N ALA A 226 -15.34 16.23 13.86
CA ALA A 226 -16.06 16.55 15.10
C ALA A 226 -17.13 15.51 15.43
N LEU A 227 -17.86 15.00 14.43
CA LEU A 227 -18.77 13.87 14.63
C LEU A 227 -18.01 12.62 15.09
N GLY A 228 -16.92 12.26 14.41
CA GLY A 228 -16.10 11.12 14.81
C GLY A 228 -15.60 11.24 16.26
N ILE A 229 -15.08 12.41 16.64
CA ILE A 229 -14.66 12.68 18.03
C ILE A 229 -15.84 12.53 18.98
N GLY A 230 -16.96 13.18 18.69
CA GLY A 230 -18.17 13.10 19.51
C GLY A 230 -18.69 11.67 19.68
N ALA A 231 -18.63 10.85 18.63
CA ALA A 231 -19.13 9.47 18.64
C ALA A 231 -18.26 8.52 19.49
N PHE A 232 -16.93 8.67 19.47
CA PHE A 232 -15.99 7.72 20.06
C PHE A 232 -15.34 8.19 21.36
N GLU A 233 -15.29 9.50 21.63
CA GLU A 233 -14.78 10.06 22.88
C GLU A 233 -15.95 10.44 23.81
N GLU A 234 -16.27 9.55 24.74
CA GLU A 234 -17.44 9.69 25.61
C GLU A 234 -17.29 10.80 26.67
N ARG A 235 -16.08 11.36 26.88
CA ARG A 235 -15.87 12.54 27.74
C ARG A 235 -16.32 13.86 27.09
N ILE A 236 -16.70 13.86 25.80
CA ILE A 236 -17.30 15.03 25.15
C ILE A 236 -18.78 15.16 25.52
N ALA A 237 -19.13 16.19 26.29
CA ALA A 237 -20.49 16.48 26.72
C ALA A 237 -21.41 17.00 25.60
N LEU A 238 -20.84 17.67 24.58
CA LEU A 238 -21.59 18.30 23.49
C LEU A 238 -20.87 18.15 22.14
N THR A 239 -21.55 17.62 21.13
CA THR A 239 -21.02 17.49 19.77
C THR A 239 -21.80 18.37 18.80
N ILE A 240 -21.10 19.22 18.04
CA ILE A 240 -21.72 20.11 17.05
C ILE A 240 -20.98 20.00 15.70
N PRO A 241 -21.34 19.03 14.84
CA PRO A 241 -20.88 18.98 13.46
C PRO A 241 -21.55 20.10 12.64
N GLN A 242 -20.75 20.94 11.98
CA GLN A 242 -21.25 22.00 11.10
C GLN A 242 -21.00 21.64 9.63
N GLU A 243 -22.07 21.63 8.83
CA GLU A 243 -22.06 21.50 7.37
C GLU A 243 -21.19 20.32 6.90
N SER A 244 -21.35 19.19 7.59
CA SER A 244 -20.40 18.09 7.54
C SER A 244 -20.65 17.14 6.36
N GLY A 245 -21.87 17.12 5.83
CA GLY A 245 -22.27 16.37 4.64
C GLY A 245 -22.06 14.85 4.75
N CYS A 246 -21.77 14.19 3.61
CA CYS A 246 -21.59 12.73 3.53
C CYS A 246 -20.38 12.24 4.35
N GLY A 247 -20.52 11.21 5.18
CA GLY A 247 -19.48 10.87 6.18
C GLY A 247 -19.53 11.75 7.43
N GLY A 248 -20.58 12.57 7.57
CA GLY A 248 -20.89 13.40 8.72
C GLY A 248 -22.39 13.32 9.02
N ALA A 249 -23.10 14.42 8.85
CA ALA A 249 -24.55 14.51 9.04
C ALA A 249 -25.37 13.82 7.94
N GLY A 250 -24.82 13.55 6.75
CA GLY A 250 -25.54 12.89 5.64
C GLY A 250 -25.48 11.36 5.67
N ASN A 251 -26.57 10.68 5.28
CA ASN A 251 -26.61 9.22 5.12
C ASN A 251 -25.92 8.73 3.85
N TYR A 252 -25.29 7.55 3.94
CA TYR A 252 -24.65 6.92 2.78
C TYR A 252 -25.65 6.32 1.79
N ARG A 253 -26.66 5.58 2.27
CA ARG A 253 -27.67 4.96 1.38
C ARG A 253 -28.49 5.97 0.59
N PHE A 254 -28.85 7.07 1.25
CA PHE A 254 -29.60 8.13 0.58
C PHE A 254 -28.71 8.85 -0.44
N ALA A 255 -27.47 9.19 -0.07
CA ALA A 255 -26.52 9.77 -1.01
C ALA A 255 -26.31 8.88 -2.25
N GLU A 256 -26.24 7.56 -2.07
CA GLU A 256 -26.13 6.61 -3.19
C GLU A 256 -27.36 6.62 -4.09
N ALA A 257 -28.57 6.66 -3.53
CA ALA A 257 -29.79 6.71 -4.32
C ALA A 257 -29.98 8.03 -5.09
N VAL A 258 -29.39 9.13 -4.62
CA VAL A 258 -29.37 10.42 -5.33
C VAL A 258 -28.32 10.42 -6.45
N GLY A 259 -27.18 9.75 -6.25
CA GLY A 259 -26.14 9.61 -7.26
C GLY A 259 -25.11 10.75 -7.24
N SER A 260 -24.41 10.97 -8.35
CA SER A 260 -23.16 11.77 -8.40
C SER A 260 -23.32 13.27 -8.23
N SER A 261 -24.54 13.80 -8.07
CA SER A 261 -24.78 15.22 -7.77
C SER A 261 -24.46 15.59 -6.32
N VAL A 262 -24.30 14.59 -5.45
CA VAL A 262 -23.92 14.74 -4.04
C VAL A 262 -22.66 13.93 -3.73
N GLN A 263 -21.97 14.23 -2.63
CA GLN A 263 -20.84 13.42 -2.18
C GLN A 263 -21.33 12.03 -1.73
N ARG A 264 -20.66 10.95 -2.15
CA ARG A 264 -20.97 9.54 -1.84
C ARG A 264 -19.73 8.84 -1.29
N ILE A 265 -19.85 7.62 -0.74
CA ILE A 265 -18.68 6.85 -0.28
C ILE A 265 -17.59 6.82 -1.36
N GLN A 266 -17.98 6.53 -2.61
CA GLN A 266 -17.06 6.46 -3.75
C GLN A 266 -16.22 7.73 -3.95
N SER A 267 -16.83 8.92 -3.89
CA SER A 267 -16.08 10.18 -4.04
C SER A 267 -15.36 10.57 -2.75
N LEU A 268 -15.94 10.27 -1.59
CA LEU A 268 -15.40 10.54 -0.26
C LEU A 268 -14.05 9.84 -0.04
N VAL A 269 -13.94 8.54 -0.37
CA VAL A 269 -12.67 7.79 -0.19
C VAL A 269 -11.61 8.14 -1.23
N GLY A 270 -12.01 8.67 -2.38
CA GLY A 270 -11.09 9.12 -3.43
C GLY A 270 -10.53 10.53 -3.21
N GLU A 271 -11.21 11.36 -2.42
CA GLU A 271 -10.88 12.77 -2.22
C GLU A 271 -9.73 12.95 -1.22
N GLN A 272 -9.81 12.32 -0.05
CA GLN A 272 -8.81 12.40 1.02
C GLN A 272 -8.80 11.12 1.86
N ALA A 273 -7.70 10.89 2.59
CA ALA A 273 -7.53 9.74 3.49
C ALA A 273 -8.27 9.86 4.84
N TRP A 274 -9.42 10.54 4.90
CA TRP A 274 -10.17 10.80 6.15
C TRP A 274 -10.58 9.52 6.90
N PHE A 275 -11.05 8.52 6.15
CA PHE A 275 -11.55 7.25 6.68
C PHE A 275 -10.54 6.11 6.47
N SER A 276 -10.74 4.98 7.15
CA SER A 276 -10.05 3.72 6.90
C SER A 276 -10.25 3.27 5.45
N LYS A 277 -9.22 2.62 4.90
CA LYS A 277 -9.29 2.00 3.57
C LYS A 277 -10.33 0.87 3.50
N ALA A 278 -10.79 0.35 4.64
CA ALA A 278 -11.86 -0.63 4.68
C ALA A 278 -13.18 -0.08 4.12
N LEU A 279 -13.41 1.24 4.19
CA LEU A 279 -14.63 1.86 3.68
C LEU A 279 -14.74 1.74 2.15
N ASP A 280 -13.60 1.67 1.46
CA ASP A 280 -13.53 1.53 0.00
C ASP A 280 -14.35 0.35 -0.53
N GLN A 281 -14.48 -0.72 0.28
CA GLN A 281 -15.23 -1.93 -0.05
C GLN A 281 -16.73 -1.65 -0.30
N PHE A 282 -17.24 -0.55 0.25
CA PHE A 282 -18.64 -0.14 0.15
C PHE A 282 -18.89 0.92 -0.93
N SER A 283 -17.86 1.36 -1.68
CA SER A 283 -17.98 2.40 -2.72
C SER A 283 -19.04 2.10 -3.79
N TYR A 284 -19.29 0.82 -4.06
CA TYR A 284 -20.32 0.33 -4.98
C TYR A 284 -21.22 -0.73 -4.33
N ALA A 285 -21.19 -0.82 -2.99
CA ALA A 285 -21.88 -1.84 -2.22
C ALA A 285 -22.43 -1.24 -0.91
N VAL A 286 -22.87 0.02 -0.93
CA VAL A 286 -23.33 0.75 0.26
C VAL A 286 -24.39 -0.01 1.05
N ASN A 287 -25.25 -0.75 0.36
CA ASN A 287 -26.32 -1.54 0.98
C ASN A 287 -25.79 -2.67 1.87
N LYS A 288 -24.52 -3.10 1.69
CA LYS A 288 -23.88 -4.09 2.56
C LYS A 288 -23.32 -3.49 3.85
N LEU A 289 -23.15 -2.18 3.95
CA LEU A 289 -22.63 -1.56 5.17
C LEU A 289 -23.62 -1.83 6.32
N PRO A 290 -23.25 -2.50 7.42
CA PRO A 290 -24.21 -3.00 8.41
C PRO A 290 -24.80 -1.91 9.31
N TYR A 291 -24.45 -0.66 9.06
CA TYR A 291 -24.98 0.53 9.70
C TYR A 291 -25.10 1.67 8.67
N ASP A 292 -25.65 2.81 9.11
CA ASP A 292 -25.58 4.08 8.38
C ASP A 292 -25.39 5.24 9.39
N HIS A 293 -25.18 6.46 8.91
CA HIS A 293 -24.76 7.59 9.75
C HIS A 293 -25.75 8.02 10.84
N HIS A 294 -27.04 7.63 10.80
CA HIS A 294 -27.96 7.88 11.93
C HIS A 294 -27.52 7.13 13.18
N GLN A 295 -26.89 5.95 13.01
CA GLN A 295 -26.35 5.19 14.13
C GLN A 295 -25.03 5.77 14.63
N ILE A 296 -24.20 6.34 13.73
CA ILE A 296 -22.97 7.06 14.12
C ILE A 296 -23.32 8.33 14.90
N LEU A 297 -24.30 9.12 14.43
CA LEU A 297 -24.86 10.25 15.17
C LEU A 297 -25.40 9.82 16.53
N ALA A 298 -26.12 8.70 16.58
CA ALA A 298 -26.66 8.19 17.82
C ALA A 298 -25.58 7.76 18.82
N LEU A 299 -24.34 7.44 18.42
CA LEU A 299 -23.26 7.14 19.37
C LEU A 299 -22.98 8.30 20.36
N CYS A 300 -23.39 9.52 20.02
CA CYS A 300 -23.37 10.64 20.95
C CYS A 300 -24.34 10.45 22.13
N ALA A 301 -25.47 9.76 21.96
CA ALA A 301 -26.47 9.60 23.01
C ALA A 301 -25.91 8.81 24.22
N PRO A 302 -26.09 9.30 25.46
CA PRO A 302 -27.06 10.32 25.87
C PRO A 302 -26.50 11.75 25.99
N ARG A 303 -25.35 12.05 25.38
CA ARG A 303 -24.70 13.37 25.40
C ARG A 303 -25.39 14.30 24.40
N GLY A 304 -25.09 15.60 24.47
CA GLY A 304 -25.71 16.59 23.60
C GLY A 304 -25.22 16.48 22.15
N LEU A 305 -26.13 16.55 21.18
CA LEU A 305 -25.80 16.57 19.76
C LEU A 305 -26.64 17.63 19.03
N LEU A 306 -25.97 18.57 18.39
CA LEU A 306 -26.61 19.59 17.55
C LEU A 306 -26.05 19.54 16.13
N LEU A 307 -26.91 19.33 15.14
CA LEU A 307 -26.53 19.42 13.73
C LEU A 307 -26.79 20.83 13.21
N ILE A 308 -25.72 21.48 12.72
CA ILE A 308 -25.81 22.76 12.02
C ILE A 308 -25.55 22.49 10.54
N GLU A 309 -26.52 22.74 9.68
CA GLU A 309 -26.42 22.46 8.24
C GLU A 309 -26.79 23.68 7.39
N ASN A 310 -26.38 23.66 6.13
CA ASN A 310 -26.65 24.72 5.16
C ASN A 310 -27.32 24.12 3.92
N PRO A 311 -28.62 24.37 3.69
CA PRO A 311 -29.40 23.72 2.66
C PRO A 311 -29.02 24.14 1.23
N ASP A 312 -28.14 25.13 1.05
CA ASP A 312 -27.80 25.68 -0.27
C ASP A 312 -26.65 24.96 -0.99
N TYR A 313 -25.91 24.11 -0.29
CA TYR A 313 -24.81 23.36 -0.88
C TYR A 313 -25.21 21.93 -1.23
N THR A 314 -25.59 21.70 -2.50
CA THR A 314 -26.00 20.37 -3.00
C THR A 314 -25.01 19.26 -2.65
N TRP A 315 -23.69 19.54 -2.70
CA TRP A 315 -22.64 18.56 -2.40
C TRP A 315 -22.74 17.95 -0.99
N LEU A 316 -23.28 18.70 -0.01
CA LEU A 316 -23.46 18.26 1.37
C LEU A 316 -24.62 17.26 1.54
N HIS A 317 -25.44 17.04 0.51
CA HIS A 317 -26.60 16.15 0.56
C HIS A 317 -27.61 16.56 1.66
N ASN A 318 -28.03 17.83 1.66
CA ASN A 318 -28.82 18.42 2.76
C ASN A 318 -30.18 17.76 3.03
N GLU A 319 -30.88 17.29 1.99
CA GLU A 319 -32.09 16.49 2.17
C GLU A 319 -31.81 15.19 2.94
N GLY A 320 -30.69 14.55 2.62
CA GLY A 320 -30.24 13.37 3.34
C GLY A 320 -29.75 13.69 4.74
N ALA A 321 -29.08 14.83 4.97
CA ALA A 321 -28.70 15.26 6.31
C ALA A 321 -29.93 15.54 7.20
N TRP A 322 -30.97 16.17 6.62
CA TRP A 322 -32.26 16.37 7.28
C TRP A 322 -32.95 15.04 7.59
N ALA A 323 -33.00 14.12 6.62
CA ALA A 323 -33.58 12.78 6.81
C ALA A 323 -32.82 11.99 7.88
N ASN A 324 -31.48 12.06 7.88
CA ASN A 324 -30.63 11.44 8.89
C ASN A 324 -30.91 12.01 10.28
N GLY A 325 -31.05 13.33 10.37
CA GLY A 325 -31.45 14.03 11.58
C GLY A 325 -32.79 13.52 12.10
N LYS A 326 -33.79 13.33 11.23
CA LYS A 326 -35.09 12.78 11.63
C LYS A 326 -35.02 11.33 12.11
N VAL A 327 -34.17 10.50 11.52
CA VAL A 327 -33.96 9.14 12.01
C VAL A 327 -33.22 9.15 13.35
N THR A 328 -32.28 10.08 13.54
CA THR A 328 -31.55 10.26 14.80
C THR A 328 -32.46 10.75 15.92
N GLU A 329 -33.35 11.71 15.64
CA GLU A 329 -34.40 12.20 16.55
C GLU A 329 -35.23 11.04 17.10
N MET A 330 -35.68 10.11 16.24
CA MET A 330 -36.42 8.92 16.67
C MET A 330 -35.66 8.05 17.69
N ILE A 331 -34.32 8.02 17.62
CA ILE A 331 -33.48 7.28 18.55
C ILE A 331 -33.42 8.00 19.90
N TYR A 332 -33.20 9.32 19.91
CA TYR A 332 -33.20 10.12 21.14
C TYR A 332 -34.58 10.13 21.83
N ASP A 333 -35.66 10.17 21.05
CA ASP A 333 -37.05 10.04 21.53
C ASP A 333 -37.27 8.69 22.22
N ALA A 334 -36.86 7.58 21.59
CA ALA A 334 -37.00 6.24 22.15
C ALA A 334 -36.24 6.07 23.47
N LEU A 335 -35.10 6.75 23.60
CA LEU A 335 -34.31 6.79 24.83
C LEU A 335 -34.91 7.77 25.88
N GLY A 336 -35.87 8.60 25.51
CA GLY A 336 -36.54 9.57 26.37
C GLY A 336 -35.66 10.78 26.72
N ILE A 337 -34.85 11.22 25.76
CA ILE A 337 -33.87 12.31 25.89
C ILE A 337 -33.92 13.23 24.65
N SER A 338 -35.11 13.45 24.11
CA SER A 338 -35.35 14.25 22.90
C SER A 338 -34.71 15.63 22.98
N ASP A 339 -34.76 16.24 24.17
CA ASP A 339 -34.18 17.54 24.51
C ASP A 339 -32.65 17.60 24.42
N ARG A 340 -31.98 16.51 24.06
CA ARG A 340 -30.52 16.42 23.87
C ARG A 340 -30.08 16.34 22.42
N PHE A 341 -31.02 16.27 21.48
CA PHE A 341 -30.75 16.31 20.05
C PHE A 341 -31.40 17.55 19.43
N GLY A 342 -30.68 18.22 18.53
CA GLY A 342 -31.18 19.37 17.81
C GLY A 342 -30.72 19.37 16.35
N TYR A 343 -31.53 19.99 15.50
CA TYR A 343 -31.21 20.21 14.09
C TYR A 343 -31.56 21.64 13.69
N SER A 344 -30.60 22.34 13.09
CA SER A 344 -30.78 23.69 12.57
C SER A 344 -30.14 23.80 11.19
N SER A 345 -30.96 24.03 10.16
CA SER A 345 -30.52 24.19 8.78
C SER A 345 -30.98 25.53 8.20
N VAL A 346 -30.07 26.45 7.98
CA VAL A 346 -30.37 27.81 7.50
C VAL A 346 -29.54 28.10 6.25
N GLY A 347 -30.14 28.72 5.24
CA GLY A 347 -29.48 29.07 3.97
C GLY A 347 -28.98 30.51 3.93
N ASN A 348 -28.62 30.97 2.73
CA ASN A 348 -28.20 32.33 2.41
C ASN A 348 -26.93 32.79 3.15
N HIS A 349 -26.00 31.88 3.42
CA HIS A 349 -24.69 32.20 3.97
C HIS A 349 -23.60 31.35 3.32
N MET A 350 -22.35 31.82 3.39
CA MET A 350 -21.20 31.08 2.87
C MET A 350 -20.98 29.78 3.64
N HIS A 351 -20.45 28.78 2.95
CA HIS A 351 -20.07 27.50 3.53
C HIS A 351 -19.15 27.68 4.74
N CYS A 352 -19.44 26.97 5.84
CA CYS A 352 -18.72 27.03 7.12
C CYS A 352 -18.76 28.39 7.83
N SER A 353 -19.62 29.32 7.42
CA SER A 353 -19.86 30.58 8.12
C SER A 353 -21.18 30.49 8.87
N LEU A 354 -21.16 30.42 10.21
CA LEU A 354 -22.39 30.38 11.00
C LEU A 354 -23.18 31.71 10.85
N PRO A 355 -24.43 31.69 10.36
CA PRO A 355 -25.26 32.90 10.28
C PRO A 355 -25.78 33.31 11.65
N ALA A 356 -26.02 34.62 11.84
CA ALA A 356 -26.47 35.17 13.12
C ALA A 356 -27.80 34.57 13.63
N SER A 357 -28.67 34.12 12.73
CA SER A 357 -29.93 33.45 13.05
C SER A 357 -29.76 32.10 13.74
N GLN A 358 -28.57 31.48 13.67
CA GLN A 358 -28.26 30.21 14.33
C GLN A 358 -27.45 30.38 15.63
N TYR A 359 -27.04 31.61 15.98
CA TYR A 359 -26.28 31.83 17.23
C TYR A 359 -27.08 31.41 18.46
N GLY A 360 -28.39 31.70 18.47
CA GLY A 360 -29.28 31.29 19.57
C GLY A 360 -29.33 29.77 19.77
N ASP A 361 -29.32 29.00 18.68
CA ASP A 361 -29.38 27.53 18.71
C ASP A 361 -28.12 26.93 19.33
N VAL A 362 -26.96 27.39 18.84
CA VAL A 362 -25.65 26.96 19.35
C VAL A 362 -25.50 27.34 20.82
N ASN A 363 -25.86 28.58 21.17
CA ASN A 363 -25.78 29.07 22.53
C ASN A 363 -26.69 28.30 23.49
N ALA A 364 -27.87 27.86 23.05
CA ALA A 364 -28.77 27.07 23.89
C ALA A 364 -28.16 25.71 24.27
N PHE A 365 -27.54 25.01 23.30
CA PHE A 365 -26.84 23.76 23.56
C PHE A 365 -25.59 23.96 24.43
N ILE A 366 -24.79 24.99 24.17
CA ILE A 366 -23.63 25.32 25.01
C ILE A 366 -24.06 25.57 26.45
N LYS A 367 -25.09 26.39 26.66
CA LYS A 367 -25.63 26.68 28.00
C LYS A 367 -26.07 25.40 28.71
N LYS A 368 -26.83 24.55 28.03
CA LYS A 368 -27.37 23.34 28.63
C LYS A 368 -26.29 22.30 29.00
N PHE A 369 -25.34 22.05 28.10
CA PHE A 369 -24.41 20.93 28.23
C PHE A 369 -23.03 21.29 28.75
N LEU A 370 -22.59 22.54 28.59
CA LEU A 370 -21.28 23.00 29.07
C LEU A 370 -21.37 23.94 30.28
N LEU A 371 -22.51 24.62 30.46
CA LEU A 371 -22.76 25.51 31.60
C LEU A 371 -23.83 24.96 32.57
N GLU A 372 -24.35 23.76 32.28
CA GLU A 372 -25.38 23.08 33.08
C GLU A 372 -26.68 23.89 33.31
N ASP A 373 -26.99 24.86 32.43
CA ASP A 373 -28.23 25.63 32.49
C ASP A 373 -29.41 24.78 31.98
N LYS A 374 -30.07 24.11 32.93
CA LYS A 374 -31.23 23.26 32.67
C LYS A 374 -32.45 24.02 32.14
N SER A 375 -32.46 25.35 32.21
CA SER A 375 -33.55 26.19 31.68
C SER A 375 -33.42 26.49 30.19
N ALA A 376 -32.24 26.25 29.60
CA ALA A 376 -32.01 26.46 28.18
C ALA A 376 -32.84 25.48 27.33
N SER A 377 -33.71 26.03 26.48
CA SER A 377 -34.52 25.23 25.55
C SER A 377 -33.70 24.78 24.35
N THR A 378 -33.60 23.48 24.15
CA THR A 378 -32.85 22.82 23.06
C THR A 378 -33.74 21.91 22.21
N ASP A 379 -35.04 21.89 22.49
CA ASP A 379 -36.03 21.08 21.77
C ASP A 379 -36.46 21.79 20.48
N PHE A 380 -35.62 21.68 19.44
CA PHE A 380 -35.91 22.23 18.14
C PHE A 380 -35.35 21.38 17.00
N PHE A 381 -36.14 21.29 15.93
CA PHE A 381 -35.75 20.72 14.65
C PHE A 381 -36.24 21.64 13.54
N LYS A 382 -35.35 22.45 12.96
CA LYS A 382 -35.72 23.50 12.00
C LYS A 382 -34.89 23.50 10.73
N SER A 383 -35.53 23.88 9.62
CA SER A 383 -34.92 23.95 8.29
C SER A 383 -35.59 25.03 7.46
N ASP A 384 -34.82 25.85 6.76
CA ASP A 384 -35.33 26.83 5.79
C ASP A 384 -35.98 26.18 4.56
N LYS A 385 -35.62 24.93 4.27
CA LYS A 385 -36.23 24.13 3.20
C LYS A 385 -37.16 23.08 3.79
N ASN A 386 -38.29 22.87 3.13
CA ASN A 386 -39.25 21.84 3.47
C ASN A 386 -38.86 20.51 2.82
N TYR A 387 -38.39 19.57 3.64
CA TYR A 387 -38.07 18.21 3.22
C TYR A 387 -39.09 17.22 3.81
N THR A 388 -39.20 16.06 3.18
CA THR A 388 -40.07 14.97 3.63
C THR A 388 -39.31 13.65 3.63
N LEU A 389 -39.45 12.87 4.70
CA LEU A 389 -38.92 11.51 4.74
C LEU A 389 -39.98 10.52 4.28
N ASP A 390 -39.77 9.91 3.11
CA ASP A 390 -40.55 8.74 2.68
C ASP A 390 -40.18 7.53 3.55
N LYS A 391 -40.92 7.36 4.66
CA LYS A 391 -40.70 6.27 5.60
C LYS A 391 -40.92 4.90 4.95
N ALA A 392 -41.87 4.76 4.01
CA ALA A 392 -42.15 3.47 3.38
C ALA A 392 -40.97 3.00 2.52
N LYS A 393 -40.30 3.94 1.85
CA LYS A 393 -39.08 3.69 1.08
C LYS A 393 -37.89 3.34 1.98
N TRP A 394 -37.65 4.12 3.03
CA TRP A 394 -36.38 4.09 3.75
C TRP A 394 -36.37 3.32 5.07
N ILE A 395 -37.53 3.07 5.67
CA ILE A 395 -37.67 2.46 6.99
C ILE A 395 -38.61 1.25 6.89
N ASP A 396 -38.20 0.12 7.46
CA ASP A 396 -39.01 -1.10 7.62
C ASP A 396 -39.07 -1.59 9.06
N TRP A 397 -38.61 -0.77 10.00
CA TRP A 397 -38.61 -1.03 11.42
C TRP A 397 -39.53 -0.04 12.16
N THR A 398 -39.88 -0.38 13.39
CA THR A 398 -40.69 0.45 14.28
C THR A 398 -39.86 0.94 15.47
N VAL A 399 -40.16 2.16 15.93
CA VAL A 399 -39.57 2.72 17.15
C VAL A 399 -40.16 1.97 18.36
N PRO A 400 -39.34 1.28 19.17
CA PRO A 400 -39.83 0.57 20.35
C PRO A 400 -40.13 1.53 21.49
N THR A 401 -41.03 1.13 22.39
CA THR A 401 -41.12 1.72 23.73
C THR A 401 -40.07 1.08 24.62
N LEU A 402 -38.99 1.80 24.94
CA LEU A 402 -37.91 1.30 25.79
C LEU A 402 -38.20 1.59 27.27
N THR A 403 -38.19 0.54 28.09
CA THR A 403 -38.44 0.62 29.53
C THR A 403 -37.15 0.87 30.33
N GLY A 404 -37.30 1.26 31.60
CA GLY A 404 -36.17 1.50 32.50
C GLY A 404 -35.50 2.87 32.34
N THR A 405 -34.35 3.04 32.99
CA THR A 405 -33.54 4.27 32.96
C THR A 405 -32.28 4.04 32.13
N LEU A 406 -31.81 5.08 31.44
CA LEU A 406 -30.46 5.07 30.87
C LEU A 406 -29.43 4.94 32.02
N PRO A 407 -28.39 4.12 31.87
CA PRO A 407 -27.28 4.10 32.84
C PRO A 407 -26.66 5.50 32.92
N SER A 408 -26.39 5.99 34.13
CA SER A 408 -25.82 7.33 34.31
C SER A 408 -24.40 7.35 33.75
N SER A 409 -24.19 8.06 32.65
CA SER A 409 -22.86 8.34 32.10
C SER A 409 -22.12 9.32 33.00
N ASN A 410 -21.51 8.85 34.08
CA ASN A 410 -20.53 9.60 34.86
C ASN A 410 -19.30 8.69 35.06
N PRO A 411 -18.18 8.90 34.35
CA PRO A 411 -16.96 8.14 34.57
C PRO A 411 -16.28 8.65 35.84
N SER A 412 -16.83 8.28 36.99
CA SER A 412 -16.22 8.47 38.30
C SER A 412 -16.87 7.53 39.31
N SER A 413 -16.63 6.23 39.19
CA SER A 413 -16.58 5.32 40.35
C SER A 413 -16.11 3.93 39.97
N ASN A 414 -15.06 3.51 40.67
CA ASN A 414 -14.61 2.14 40.83
C ASN A 414 -15.74 1.27 41.43
N PRO A 415 -16.07 0.07 40.93
CA PRO A 415 -16.88 -0.87 41.68
C PRO A 415 -15.98 -1.77 42.53
N SER A 416 -15.85 -1.38 43.80
CA SER A 416 -15.50 -2.27 44.89
C SER A 416 -16.67 -3.24 45.13
N THR A 417 -16.42 -4.54 45.02
CA THR A 417 -17.17 -5.55 45.78
C THR A 417 -16.18 -6.37 46.60
N GLU A 418 -16.41 -6.36 47.90
CA GLU A 418 -15.57 -6.90 48.97
C GLU A 418 -15.57 -8.45 48.95
N PRO A 419 -14.42 -9.13 49.16
CA PRO A 419 -14.37 -10.57 49.38
C PRO A 419 -14.51 -10.89 50.88
N SER A 420 -15.26 -11.94 51.20
CA SER A 420 -15.28 -12.55 52.53
C SER A 420 -13.90 -13.12 52.88
N SER A 421 -13.42 -12.78 54.07
CA SER A 421 -12.10 -13.03 54.64
C SER A 421 -11.73 -14.51 54.77
N VAL A 422 -10.50 -14.91 54.38
CA VAL A 422 -9.56 -15.72 55.19
C VAL A 422 -8.11 -15.49 54.70
N ASN A 423 -7.25 -15.10 55.65
CA ASN A 423 -5.79 -15.17 55.76
C ASN A 423 -4.88 -14.58 54.67
N THR A 424 -4.27 -13.46 55.05
CA THR A 424 -2.95 -13.00 54.61
C THR A 424 -1.89 -14.09 54.75
N PRO A 425 -0.95 -14.16 53.78
CA PRO A 425 0.46 -14.07 54.14
C PRO A 425 1.03 -12.74 53.65
N THR A 426 1.86 -12.18 54.51
CA THR A 426 2.80 -11.06 54.40
C THR A 426 3.26 -10.70 52.98
N PRO A 427 3.44 -9.40 52.65
CA PRO A 427 3.86 -8.95 51.33
C PRO A 427 5.20 -9.58 50.93
N THR A 428 5.17 -10.42 49.90
CA THR A 428 6.39 -10.81 49.19
C THR A 428 6.88 -9.61 48.41
N ILE A 429 8.05 -9.14 48.84
CA ILE A 429 8.98 -8.24 48.14
C ILE A 429 8.85 -8.46 46.61
N PRO A 430 8.80 -7.41 45.76
CA PRO A 430 8.83 -7.58 44.31
C PRO A 430 9.97 -8.53 43.96
N ALA A 431 9.66 -9.70 43.42
CA ALA A 431 10.65 -10.71 43.13
C ALA A 431 11.75 -10.08 42.29
N GLY A 432 13.00 -10.22 42.75
CA GLY A 432 14.15 -9.81 41.95
C GLY A 432 14.11 -10.46 40.56
N PRO A 433 14.88 -9.93 39.60
CA PRO A 433 14.91 -10.46 38.23
C PRO A 433 15.06 -11.99 38.22
N LYS A 434 14.20 -12.68 37.46
CA LYS A 434 14.26 -14.15 37.32
C LYS A 434 15.48 -14.45 36.43
N SER A 435 16.49 -15.16 36.93
CA SER A 435 17.66 -15.45 36.09
C SER A 435 17.29 -16.42 34.96
N ALA A 436 17.65 -16.09 33.71
CA ALA A 436 17.47 -16.98 32.57
C ALA A 436 18.28 -18.29 32.69
N PHE A 437 19.36 -18.26 33.48
CA PHE A 437 20.28 -19.39 33.69
C PHE A 437 19.88 -20.29 34.86
N ALA A 438 18.75 -20.01 35.51
CA ALA A 438 18.14 -20.88 36.50
C ALA A 438 17.02 -21.72 35.85
N LYS A 439 16.75 -22.89 36.44
CA LYS A 439 15.57 -23.69 36.10
C LYS A 439 14.30 -22.88 36.40
N LEU A 440 13.53 -22.53 35.37
CA LEU A 440 12.26 -21.83 35.46
C LEU A 440 11.12 -22.84 35.24
N GLU A 441 10.29 -23.05 36.25
CA GLU A 441 9.12 -23.93 36.15
C GLU A 441 8.08 -23.31 35.20
N ALA A 442 7.53 -24.14 34.31
CA ALA A 442 6.70 -23.68 33.19
C ALA A 442 5.31 -23.21 33.62
N GLU A 443 4.85 -23.61 34.80
CA GLU A 443 3.61 -23.16 35.43
C GLU A 443 3.77 -21.87 36.25
N ASN A 444 5.00 -21.36 36.39
CA ASN A 444 5.32 -20.10 37.06
C ASN A 444 5.37 -18.90 36.09
N TYR A 445 4.57 -18.97 35.02
CA TYR A 445 4.33 -17.86 34.12
C TYR A 445 3.61 -16.71 34.85
N ASP A 446 3.91 -15.47 34.45
CA ASP A 446 3.32 -14.25 34.98
C ASP A 446 2.00 -13.89 34.27
N SER A 447 1.86 -14.29 33.00
CA SER A 447 0.59 -14.21 32.26
C SER A 447 0.51 -15.28 31.16
N VAL A 448 -0.70 -15.53 30.66
CA VAL A 448 -0.99 -16.57 29.67
C VAL A 448 -2.10 -16.09 28.72
N GLU A 449 -1.97 -16.43 27.44
CA GLU A 449 -3.02 -16.25 26.43
C GLU A 449 -3.43 -17.64 25.93
N SER A 450 -4.51 -18.17 26.54
CA SER A 450 -5.12 -19.45 26.18
C SER A 450 -6.49 -19.58 26.82
N SER A 451 -7.42 -20.28 26.15
CA SER A 451 -8.70 -20.72 26.72
C SER A 451 -8.69 -22.20 27.15
N THR A 452 -7.60 -22.93 26.86
CA THR A 452 -7.50 -24.39 26.99
C THR A 452 -6.34 -24.87 27.86
N LEU A 453 -5.26 -24.09 27.97
CA LEU A 453 -4.07 -24.40 28.77
C LEU A 453 -4.43 -24.54 30.25
N LYS A 454 -3.91 -25.60 30.87
CA LYS A 454 -4.06 -25.87 32.31
C LYS A 454 -2.70 -26.13 32.93
N LYS A 455 -2.59 -25.82 34.23
CA LYS A 455 -1.54 -26.37 35.08
C LYS A 455 -1.86 -27.85 35.31
N ILE A 456 -0.85 -28.70 35.18
CA ILE A 456 -0.95 -30.16 35.32
C ILE A 456 0.10 -30.65 36.32
N ASP A 457 -0.14 -31.82 36.93
CA ASP A 457 0.87 -32.49 37.75
C ASP A 457 1.81 -33.29 36.84
N THR A 458 3.11 -33.31 37.16
CA THR A 458 4.11 -34.10 36.42
C THR A 458 4.39 -35.41 37.15
N PRO A 459 4.64 -36.53 36.43
CA PRO A 459 4.90 -37.85 37.05
C PRO A 459 6.13 -37.91 37.97
N THR A 460 7.03 -36.94 37.86
CA THR A 460 8.23 -36.78 38.70
C THR A 460 7.95 -36.08 40.04
N GLY A 461 6.69 -35.68 40.30
CA GLY A 461 6.27 -35.06 41.56
C GLY A 461 6.34 -33.52 41.58
N GLY A 462 6.21 -32.87 40.42
CA GLY A 462 6.18 -31.41 40.25
C GLY A 462 4.92 -30.92 39.51
N GLY A 463 4.94 -29.66 39.07
CA GLY A 463 3.90 -29.06 38.23
C GLY A 463 4.41 -28.79 36.82
N GLY A 464 3.50 -28.60 35.88
CA GLY A 464 3.81 -28.19 34.51
C GLY A 464 2.61 -27.55 33.84
N ILE A 465 2.74 -27.23 32.56
CA ILE A 465 1.64 -26.74 31.71
C ILE A 465 1.30 -27.76 30.63
N GLY A 466 0.01 -27.93 30.38
CA GLY A 466 -0.53 -28.85 29.38
C GLY A 466 -1.89 -28.41 28.85
N TYR A 467 -2.54 -29.26 28.05
CA TYR A 467 -3.73 -28.89 27.26
C TYR A 467 -3.49 -27.70 26.32
N ILE A 468 -2.25 -27.58 25.85
CA ILE A 468 -1.76 -26.52 24.97
C ILE A 468 -2.30 -26.74 23.55
N GLU A 469 -2.81 -25.67 22.93
CA GLU A 469 -3.22 -25.65 21.53
C GLU A 469 -2.39 -24.68 20.69
N ASN A 470 -2.47 -24.82 19.37
CA ASN A 470 -1.78 -23.94 18.44
C ASN A 470 -2.17 -22.47 18.68
N GLY A 471 -1.17 -21.61 18.85
CA GLY A 471 -1.33 -20.18 19.10
C GLY A 471 -1.42 -19.80 20.57
N ASN A 472 -1.46 -20.76 21.49
CA ASN A 472 -1.33 -20.47 22.93
C ASN A 472 0.08 -19.93 23.23
N TYR A 473 0.18 -19.05 24.23
CA TYR A 473 1.48 -18.64 24.75
C TYR A 473 1.46 -18.30 26.25
N VAL A 474 2.61 -18.43 26.88
CA VAL A 474 2.86 -18.03 28.28
C VAL A 474 3.98 -16.98 28.35
N VAL A 475 3.95 -16.13 29.36
CA VAL A 475 4.86 -14.97 29.52
C VAL A 475 5.59 -15.03 30.87
N TYR A 476 6.90 -14.77 30.84
CA TYR A 476 7.75 -14.61 32.01
C TYR A 476 8.35 -13.20 32.00
N ASN A 477 7.96 -12.38 32.96
CA ASN A 477 8.39 -10.99 33.06
C ASN A 477 9.78 -10.89 33.70
N ASN A 478 10.58 -9.94 33.21
CA ASN A 478 11.86 -9.53 33.79
C ASN A 478 12.88 -10.68 33.93
N VAL A 479 13.02 -11.50 32.88
CA VAL A 479 14.01 -12.57 32.79
C VAL A 479 15.38 -11.96 32.48
N ASP A 480 16.36 -12.20 33.35
CA ASP A 480 17.71 -11.66 33.24
C ASP A 480 18.64 -12.64 32.52
N PHE A 481 18.97 -12.32 31.27
CA PHE A 481 19.87 -13.08 30.41
C PHE A 481 21.35 -12.72 30.59
N GLY A 482 21.68 -11.90 31.60
CA GLY A 482 23.05 -11.58 31.97
C GLY A 482 23.90 -11.08 30.80
N THR A 483 25.10 -11.66 30.64
CA THR A 483 26.08 -11.30 29.59
C THR A 483 25.87 -12.01 28.25
N GLY A 484 24.87 -12.90 28.14
CA GLY A 484 24.55 -13.58 26.89
C GLY A 484 24.12 -15.02 27.05
N ALA A 485 22.83 -15.30 26.90
CA ALA A 485 22.33 -16.64 26.61
C ALA A 485 22.36 -16.92 25.10
N THR A 486 22.73 -18.12 24.72
CA THR A 486 22.89 -18.58 23.31
C THR A 486 22.17 -19.90 23.03
N SER A 487 21.70 -20.63 24.04
CA SER A 487 20.83 -21.79 23.85
C SER A 487 19.68 -21.81 24.85
N PHE A 488 18.63 -22.57 24.50
CA PHE A 488 17.45 -22.80 25.31
C PHE A 488 17.17 -24.29 25.41
N LYS A 489 16.83 -24.75 26.61
CA LYS A 489 16.50 -26.14 26.90
C LYS A 489 15.19 -26.22 27.69
N ALA A 490 14.31 -27.14 27.33
CA ALA A 490 13.06 -27.39 28.03
C ALA A 490 12.81 -28.88 28.24
N SER A 491 12.22 -29.22 29.39
CA SER A 491 11.68 -30.56 29.68
C SER A 491 10.25 -30.63 29.16
N VAL A 492 10.01 -31.45 28.13
CA VAL A 492 8.75 -31.51 27.40
C VAL A 492 8.26 -32.95 27.22
N ALA A 493 6.95 -33.15 27.19
CA ALA A 493 6.31 -34.40 26.79
C ALA A 493 5.30 -34.16 25.65
N ALA A 494 5.37 -34.95 24.58
CA ALA A 494 4.51 -34.79 23.42
C ALA A 494 4.26 -36.12 22.71
N SER A 495 3.00 -36.43 22.39
CA SER A 495 2.66 -37.61 21.60
C SER A 495 2.91 -37.43 20.08
N GLY A 496 3.05 -36.19 19.62
CA GLY A 496 3.34 -35.83 18.21
C GLY A 496 4.38 -34.70 18.13
N THR A 497 4.71 -34.25 16.91
CA THR A 497 5.63 -33.13 16.72
C THR A 497 4.95 -31.79 17.04
N SER A 498 5.63 -30.92 17.77
CA SER A 498 5.21 -29.55 18.07
C SER A 498 6.40 -28.59 17.93
N SER A 499 6.20 -27.30 18.16
CA SER A 499 7.30 -26.35 18.31
C SER A 499 6.96 -25.23 19.28
N ILE A 500 8.00 -24.73 19.95
CA ILE A 500 7.93 -23.64 20.93
C ILE A 500 8.79 -22.49 20.42
N GLN A 501 8.18 -21.38 20.02
CA GLN A 501 8.92 -20.17 19.68
C GLN A 501 9.27 -19.38 20.93
N LEU A 502 10.51 -18.92 21.01
CA LEU A 502 11.04 -18.10 22.09
C LEU A 502 11.09 -16.66 21.62
N ARG A 503 10.25 -15.78 22.16
CA ARG A 503 10.20 -14.37 21.74
C ARG A 503 10.42 -13.42 22.89
N LEU A 504 11.05 -12.28 22.61
CA LEU A 504 11.25 -11.23 23.61
C LEU A 504 10.20 -10.13 23.52
N ASN A 505 9.76 -9.67 24.69
CA ASN A 505 8.98 -8.46 24.96
C ASN A 505 7.57 -8.41 24.35
N SER A 506 7.24 -9.27 23.38
CA SER A 506 5.89 -9.46 22.87
C SER A 506 5.74 -10.81 22.14
N PRO A 507 4.51 -11.31 21.92
CA PRO A 507 4.28 -12.56 21.17
C PRO A 507 4.58 -12.41 19.66
N SER A 508 4.82 -11.20 19.16
CA SER A 508 5.33 -10.92 17.81
C SER A 508 6.74 -10.33 17.82
N GLY A 509 7.37 -10.28 18.99
CA GLY A 509 8.66 -9.64 19.22
C GLY A 509 9.82 -10.46 18.67
N THR A 510 11.05 -10.03 18.99
CA THR A 510 12.29 -10.64 18.50
C THR A 510 12.27 -12.14 18.75
N LEU A 511 12.27 -12.93 17.67
CA LEU A 511 12.40 -14.38 17.75
C LEU A 511 13.84 -14.71 18.11
N LEU A 512 14.04 -15.28 19.30
CA LEU A 512 15.33 -15.77 19.76
C LEU A 512 15.67 -17.08 19.07
N GLY A 513 14.72 -18.01 19.04
CA GLY A 513 14.84 -19.29 18.38
C GLY A 513 13.53 -20.06 18.48
N THR A 514 13.48 -21.21 17.84
CA THR A 514 12.33 -22.12 17.90
C THR A 514 12.84 -23.48 18.37
N LEU A 515 12.29 -23.99 19.47
CA LEU A 515 12.49 -25.37 19.87
C LEU A 515 11.52 -26.24 19.08
N ASP A 516 12.02 -26.98 18.09
CA ASP A 516 11.24 -28.02 17.42
C ASP A 516 11.14 -29.23 18.35
N VAL A 517 9.93 -29.51 18.84
CA VAL A 517 9.65 -30.57 19.82
C VAL A 517 9.34 -31.86 19.08
N ALA A 518 10.25 -32.83 19.16
CA ALA A 518 10.02 -34.19 18.71
C ALA A 518 9.07 -34.94 19.66
N SER A 519 8.35 -35.94 19.13
CA SER A 519 7.49 -36.82 19.94
C SER A 519 8.33 -37.58 20.97
N THR A 520 7.90 -37.56 22.22
CA THR A 520 8.50 -38.33 23.33
C THR A 520 7.79 -39.67 23.57
N GLY A 521 6.72 -39.95 22.82
CA GLY A 521 6.00 -41.23 22.79
C GLY A 521 4.69 -41.24 23.59
N ASP A 522 4.58 -40.47 24.67
CA ASP A 522 3.36 -40.30 25.46
C ASP A 522 3.29 -38.90 26.13
N TRP A 523 2.25 -38.64 26.93
CA TRP A 523 2.01 -37.33 27.56
C TRP A 523 2.68 -37.15 28.93
N ASP A 524 3.29 -38.21 29.47
CA ASP A 524 3.86 -38.30 30.82
C ASP A 524 5.39 -38.59 30.80
N GLY A 525 5.95 -38.92 29.64
CA GLY A 525 7.35 -39.22 29.37
C GLY A 525 8.10 -37.95 28.98
N TYR A 526 8.45 -37.13 29.96
CA TYR A 526 9.19 -35.90 29.76
C TYR A 526 10.66 -36.17 29.36
N GLN A 527 11.12 -35.47 28.32
CA GLN A 527 12.50 -35.49 27.86
C GLN A 527 13.01 -34.06 27.65
N GLU A 528 14.29 -33.84 27.94
CA GLU A 528 14.94 -32.57 27.65
C GLU A 528 15.19 -32.43 26.15
N GLN A 529 14.73 -31.32 25.58
CA GLN A 529 15.01 -30.94 24.20
C GLN A 529 15.58 -29.52 24.16
N THR A 530 16.47 -29.25 23.19
CA THR A 530 17.24 -28.01 23.14
C THR A 530 17.20 -27.38 21.75
N CYS A 531 17.33 -26.07 21.69
CA CYS A 531 17.57 -25.32 20.45
C CYS A 531 18.55 -24.18 20.69
N ASP A 532 19.25 -23.80 19.62
CA ASP A 532 20.07 -22.59 19.64
C ASP A 532 19.19 -21.35 19.53
N ILE A 533 19.65 -20.29 20.18
CA ILE A 533 18.99 -18.99 20.12
C ILE A 533 19.97 -17.88 19.72
N SER A 534 19.43 -16.84 19.10
CA SER A 534 20.11 -15.57 18.92
C SER A 534 20.57 -15.04 20.28
N LYS A 535 21.85 -14.64 20.38
CA LYS A 535 22.44 -14.18 21.65
C LYS A 535 21.59 -13.08 22.27
N VAL A 536 21.09 -13.32 23.48
CA VAL A 536 20.29 -12.36 24.25
C VAL A 536 21.01 -11.98 25.55
N THR A 537 21.08 -10.68 25.83
CA THR A 537 21.72 -10.12 27.03
C THR A 537 20.74 -9.24 27.79
N GLY A 538 20.99 -9.01 29.08
CA GLY A 538 20.20 -8.10 29.90
C GLY A 538 18.80 -8.63 30.21
N LYS A 539 17.92 -7.76 30.74
CA LYS A 539 16.59 -8.13 31.24
C LYS A 539 15.52 -7.92 30.17
N ASN A 540 14.74 -8.95 29.88
CA ASN A 540 13.64 -8.90 28.92
C ASN A 540 12.48 -9.77 29.39
N ASP A 541 11.27 -9.51 28.90
CA ASP A 541 10.14 -10.42 29.09
C ASP A 541 10.23 -11.54 28.05
N LEU A 542 10.05 -12.79 28.47
CA LEU A 542 10.15 -13.97 27.61
C LEU A 542 8.76 -14.56 27.33
N TYR A 543 8.49 -14.82 26.07
CA TYR A 543 7.27 -15.45 25.56
C TYR A 543 7.60 -16.84 25.00
N LEU A 544 6.87 -17.86 25.45
CA LEU A 544 6.87 -19.20 24.85
C LEU A 544 5.59 -19.39 24.06
N ILE A 545 5.68 -19.55 22.73
CA ILE A 545 4.52 -19.65 21.83
C ILE A 545 4.46 -21.04 21.21
N PHE A 546 3.32 -21.71 21.35
CA PHE A 546 3.16 -23.11 21.01
C PHE A 546 2.45 -23.29 19.65
N SER A 547 2.97 -24.18 18.80
CA SER A 547 2.38 -24.47 17.48
C SER A 547 1.45 -25.69 17.47
N ALA A 548 1.55 -26.56 18.48
CA ALA A 548 0.70 -27.72 18.67
C ALA A 548 0.77 -28.20 20.13
N ALA A 549 0.00 -29.24 20.45
CA ALA A 549 -0.04 -29.81 21.78
C ALA A 549 1.32 -30.36 22.24
N VAL A 550 1.76 -29.88 23.41
CA VAL A 550 2.97 -30.27 24.13
C VAL A 550 2.71 -29.99 25.62
N ASN A 551 3.23 -30.84 26.50
CA ASN A 551 3.32 -30.54 27.92
C ASN A 551 4.73 -30.03 28.24
N VAL A 552 4.85 -28.98 29.05
CA VAL A 552 6.15 -28.41 29.45
C VAL A 552 6.23 -28.38 30.97
N ASP A 553 7.29 -28.95 31.52
CA ASP A 553 7.56 -28.99 32.98
C ASP A 553 8.39 -27.75 33.36
N TRP A 554 9.54 -27.56 32.73
CA TRP A 554 10.42 -26.42 32.99
C TRP A 554 11.31 -26.09 31.80
N PHE A 555 11.99 -24.94 31.86
CA PHE A 555 13.03 -24.55 30.91
C PHE A 555 14.18 -23.77 31.56
N THR A 556 15.31 -23.68 30.86
CA THR A 556 16.48 -22.87 31.22
C THR A 556 17.21 -22.40 29.97
N PHE A 557 18.00 -21.34 30.10
CA PHE A 557 18.92 -20.87 29.08
C PHE A 557 20.37 -21.17 29.47
N GLU A 558 21.23 -21.30 28.47
CA GLU A 558 22.68 -21.47 28.67
C GLU A 558 23.46 -20.48 27.79
N GLY A 559 24.62 -20.03 28.27
CA GLY A 559 25.49 -19.06 27.59
C GLY A 559 26.61 -18.53 28.50
N GLY A 560 27.78 -18.27 27.91
CA GLY A 560 29.09 -18.31 28.57
C GLY A 560 29.29 -17.52 29.87
N SER A 561 29.98 -18.16 30.82
CA SER A 561 30.48 -17.60 32.10
C SER A 561 32.01 -17.89 32.19
N VAL A 562 32.92 -17.12 32.84
CA VAL A 562 32.85 -16.09 33.90
C VAL A 562 34.22 -15.32 34.04
N ASN A 563 34.23 -14.15 34.72
CA ASN A 563 35.32 -13.52 35.53
C ASN A 563 36.28 -12.42 34.98
N SER A 564 36.56 -11.44 35.87
CA SER A 564 37.48 -10.26 35.80
C SER A 564 38.99 -10.63 35.98
N PRO A 565 39.99 -9.71 35.84
CA PRO A 565 41.26 -9.91 35.11
C PRO A 565 42.50 -10.48 35.84
N SER A 566 43.49 -10.87 35.01
CA SER A 566 44.98 -10.75 35.11
C SER A 566 45.79 -12.04 35.40
N PRO A 567 47.09 -12.18 35.02
CA PRO A 567 47.82 -11.85 33.77
C PRO A 567 48.71 -13.03 33.24
N THR A 568 49.06 -13.08 31.94
CA THR A 568 50.42 -13.35 31.37
C THR A 568 50.40 -13.54 29.83
N ASN A 569 51.32 -12.82 29.15
CA ASN A 569 51.72 -12.88 27.73
C ASN A 569 52.56 -14.14 27.39
N PRO A 570 53.00 -14.38 26.13
CA PRO A 570 52.43 -14.11 24.78
C PRO A 570 52.53 -15.38 23.87
N VAL A 571 52.41 -15.24 22.53
CA VAL A 571 52.67 -16.22 21.43
C VAL A 571 51.39 -16.92 20.94
N SER A 572 51.00 -16.98 19.67
CA SER A 572 51.41 -16.38 18.39
C SER A 572 50.34 -16.72 17.34
N SER A 573 50.31 -15.92 16.27
CA SER A 573 49.68 -16.15 14.96
C SER A 573 49.29 -17.59 14.58
N ALA A 574 48.04 -17.75 14.12
CA ALA A 574 47.72 -18.66 13.02
C ALA A 574 46.52 -18.10 12.24
N ASN A 575 46.85 -17.57 11.06
CA ASN A 575 45.97 -17.33 9.95
C ASN A 575 45.29 -18.67 9.56
N PRO A 576 43.96 -18.79 9.42
CA PRO A 576 43.41 -19.86 8.63
C PRO A 576 43.47 -19.40 7.16
N THR A 577 44.65 -19.57 6.55
CA THR A 577 44.66 -19.94 5.15
C THR A 577 43.88 -21.25 5.05
N ASN A 578 42.73 -21.26 4.37
CA ASN A 578 42.19 -22.50 3.83
C ASN A 578 42.78 -22.68 2.42
N PRO A 579 43.66 -23.68 2.21
CA PRO A 579 44.21 -24.01 0.91
C PRO A 579 43.24 -24.99 0.23
N SER A 580 42.23 -24.48 -0.46
CA SER A 580 41.53 -25.17 -1.55
C SER A 580 40.55 -24.18 -2.17
N GLY A 581 40.52 -24.04 -3.49
CA GLY A 581 39.74 -23.04 -4.23
C GLY A 581 38.21 -23.22 -4.21
N THR A 582 37.61 -23.42 -3.04
CA THR A 582 36.18 -23.65 -2.81
C THR A 582 35.63 -22.63 -1.82
N LYS A 583 34.73 -21.74 -2.28
CA LYS A 583 34.07 -20.73 -1.44
C LYS A 583 32.83 -21.31 -0.75
N THR A 584 32.55 -20.85 0.47
CA THR A 584 31.39 -21.25 1.28
C THR A 584 30.73 -19.98 1.84
N ALA A 585 29.41 -19.97 2.03
CA ALA A 585 28.69 -18.86 2.68
C ALA A 585 28.88 -18.82 4.20
N ASP A 586 29.49 -19.85 4.77
CA ASP A 586 30.01 -19.87 6.14
C ASP A 586 31.41 -19.24 6.09
N LEU A 587 31.46 -17.95 6.44
CA LEU A 587 32.62 -17.07 6.31
C LEU A 587 33.50 -17.09 7.56
N ASN A 588 32.96 -17.48 8.72
CA ASN A 588 33.72 -17.68 9.94
C ASN A 588 34.16 -19.15 10.15
N ASN A 589 33.73 -20.07 9.26
CA ASN A 589 33.93 -21.53 9.33
C ASN A 589 33.41 -22.15 10.63
N ASP A 590 32.31 -21.63 11.19
CA ASP A 590 31.69 -22.16 12.41
C ASP A 590 30.79 -23.37 12.15
N GLY A 591 30.61 -23.74 10.88
CA GLY A 591 29.80 -24.88 10.46
C GLY A 591 28.33 -24.53 10.23
N ILE A 592 27.90 -23.27 10.34
CA ILE A 592 26.50 -22.85 10.23
C ILE A 592 26.39 -21.46 9.57
N ILE A 593 25.73 -21.37 8.41
CA ILE A 593 25.54 -20.07 7.72
C ILE A 593 24.50 -19.21 8.45
N ASN A 594 24.94 -18.13 9.11
CA ASN A 594 24.11 -17.32 9.99
C ASN A 594 24.48 -15.81 9.97
N MET A 595 23.97 -15.03 10.93
CA MET A 595 24.18 -13.58 10.98
C MET A 595 25.65 -13.21 11.25
N ALA A 596 26.44 -14.09 11.85
CA ALA A 596 27.88 -13.89 12.00
C ALA A 596 28.59 -13.78 10.64
N ASP A 597 28.16 -14.59 9.66
CA ASP A 597 28.67 -14.52 8.29
C ASP A 597 28.19 -13.25 7.59
N VAL A 598 26.93 -12.86 7.79
CA VAL A 598 26.39 -11.59 7.26
C VAL A 598 27.17 -10.39 7.80
N ILE A 599 27.49 -10.40 9.10
CA ILE A 599 28.28 -9.33 9.74
C ILE A 599 29.69 -9.29 9.15
N LEU A 600 30.34 -10.44 8.95
CA LEU A 600 31.65 -10.50 8.31
C LEU A 600 31.62 -9.94 6.88
N LEU A 601 30.63 -10.33 6.07
CA LEU A 601 30.43 -9.81 4.73
C LEU A 601 30.16 -8.29 4.73
N ALA A 602 29.37 -7.82 5.71
CA ALA A 602 29.04 -6.41 5.88
C ALA A 602 30.26 -5.52 6.20
N THR A 603 31.27 -6.04 6.91
CA THR A 603 32.51 -5.27 7.19
C THR A 603 33.27 -4.88 5.93
N THR A 604 33.07 -5.63 4.84
CA THR A 604 33.73 -5.44 3.56
C THR A 604 32.79 -4.93 2.46
N PHE A 605 31.54 -4.62 2.81
CA PHE A 605 30.50 -4.25 1.85
C PHE A 605 30.88 -3.00 1.05
N ASN A 606 30.47 -2.99 -0.22
CA ASN A 606 30.80 -1.94 -1.20
C ASN A 606 32.32 -1.78 -1.42
N SER A 607 33.07 -2.89 -1.45
CA SER A 607 34.49 -2.92 -1.81
C SER A 607 34.71 -3.69 -3.10
N VAL A 608 35.72 -3.30 -3.87
CA VAL A 608 36.11 -3.97 -5.12
C VAL A 608 37.52 -4.54 -5.05
N ALA A 609 37.82 -5.54 -5.88
CA ALA A 609 39.14 -6.16 -5.95
C ALA A 609 40.24 -5.12 -6.22
N GLY A 610 41.10 -4.90 -5.22
CA GLY A 610 42.13 -3.85 -5.21
C GLY A 610 41.97 -2.85 -4.05
N ASP A 611 40.80 -2.78 -3.42
CA ASP A 611 40.57 -1.99 -2.22
C ASP A 611 41.22 -2.63 -0.98
N GLY A 612 41.76 -1.81 -0.06
CA GLY A 612 42.37 -2.31 1.18
C GLY A 612 41.40 -3.01 2.15
N LYS A 613 40.08 -2.87 1.94
CA LYS A 613 39.01 -3.54 2.70
C LYS A 613 38.40 -4.75 1.97
N TYR A 614 38.88 -5.08 0.77
CA TYR A 614 38.34 -6.19 -0.02
C TYR A 614 38.90 -7.54 0.45
N ILE A 615 38.02 -8.49 0.72
CA ILE A 615 38.37 -9.86 1.11
C ILE A 615 37.81 -10.83 0.08
N GLY A 616 38.67 -11.42 -0.74
CA GLY A 616 38.25 -12.24 -1.89
C GLY A 616 37.43 -13.50 -1.56
N SER A 617 37.44 -13.97 -0.31
CA SER A 617 36.58 -15.07 0.16
C SER A 617 35.15 -14.62 0.48
N TYR A 618 34.90 -13.32 0.66
CA TYR A 618 33.59 -12.76 0.99
C TYR A 618 32.82 -12.28 -0.25
N ASP A 619 33.49 -12.22 -1.39
CA ASP A 619 32.91 -12.14 -2.74
C ASP A 619 32.40 -13.54 -3.12
N LEU A 620 31.19 -13.88 -2.67
CA LEU A 620 30.62 -15.23 -2.78
C LEU A 620 30.21 -15.58 -4.21
N ASN A 621 29.89 -14.58 -5.03
CA ASN A 621 29.58 -14.78 -6.45
C ASN A 621 30.81 -14.63 -7.38
N SER A 622 31.97 -14.24 -6.82
CA SER A 622 33.23 -14.03 -7.54
C SER A 622 33.17 -12.92 -8.61
N ASP A 623 32.31 -11.92 -8.45
CA ASP A 623 32.13 -10.82 -9.41
C ASP A 623 33.18 -9.69 -9.25
N GLY A 624 34.07 -9.82 -8.26
CA GLY A 624 35.12 -8.85 -7.97
C GLY A 624 34.66 -7.65 -7.12
N ALA A 625 33.43 -7.67 -6.60
CA ALA A 625 32.87 -6.61 -5.78
C ALA A 625 31.97 -7.17 -4.66
N ILE A 626 32.29 -6.93 -3.39
CA ILE A 626 31.46 -7.40 -2.28
C ILE A 626 30.24 -6.48 -2.17
N ASN A 627 29.08 -6.96 -2.60
CA ASN A 627 27.87 -6.15 -2.78
C ASN A 627 26.60 -6.90 -2.36
N MET A 628 25.43 -6.32 -2.67
CA MET A 628 24.14 -6.89 -2.25
C MET A 628 23.90 -8.29 -2.87
N THR A 629 24.56 -8.60 -3.98
CA THR A 629 24.50 -9.93 -4.61
C THR A 629 25.17 -11.00 -3.74
N ASP A 630 26.26 -10.67 -3.05
CA ASP A 630 26.90 -11.58 -2.08
C ASP A 630 26.07 -11.72 -0.81
N VAL A 631 25.47 -10.62 -0.34
CA VAL A 631 24.51 -10.65 0.78
C VAL A 631 23.32 -11.55 0.44
N ILE A 632 22.78 -11.45 -0.77
CA ILE A 632 21.67 -12.29 -1.24
C ILE A 632 22.13 -13.75 -1.36
N THR A 633 23.33 -14.00 -1.89
CA THR A 633 23.90 -15.36 -2.01
C THR A 633 24.02 -16.01 -0.64
N LEU A 634 24.56 -15.29 0.35
CA LEU A 634 24.64 -15.72 1.74
C LEU A 634 23.23 -15.95 2.32
N ALA A 635 22.31 -15.01 2.13
CA ALA A 635 20.95 -15.09 2.66
C ALA A 635 20.14 -16.26 2.06
N THR A 636 20.41 -16.69 0.82
CA THR A 636 19.76 -17.88 0.24
C THR A 636 20.16 -19.19 0.93
N GLN A 637 21.30 -19.18 1.64
CA GLN A 637 21.83 -20.32 2.37
C GLN A 637 21.70 -20.17 3.90
N PHE A 638 21.01 -19.12 4.35
CA PHE A 638 20.82 -18.85 5.77
C PHE A 638 20.16 -20.04 6.48
N ASN A 639 20.76 -20.46 7.59
CA ASN A 639 20.33 -21.62 8.40
C ASN A 639 20.44 -22.99 7.70
N LYS A 640 21.31 -23.12 6.70
CA LYS A 640 21.65 -24.40 6.05
C LYS A 640 23.07 -24.83 6.39
N PRO A 641 23.38 -26.14 6.38
CA PRO A 641 24.76 -26.62 6.50
C PRO A 641 25.65 -25.99 5.43
N PRO A 642 26.95 -25.73 5.69
CA PRO A 642 27.88 -25.16 4.73
C PRO A 642 27.92 -26.02 3.46
N VAL A 643 27.27 -25.53 2.41
CA VAL A 643 27.37 -26.11 1.08
C VAL A 643 28.51 -25.40 0.39
N ILE A 644 29.44 -26.16 -0.19
CA ILE A 644 30.44 -25.60 -1.10
C ILE A 644 29.68 -24.84 -2.20
N ILE A 645 29.86 -23.53 -2.25
CA ILE A 645 29.28 -22.69 -3.29
C ILE A 645 30.12 -22.92 -4.54
N ASN A 646 29.75 -23.94 -5.30
CA ASN A 646 30.16 -24.10 -6.69
C ASN A 646 29.34 -23.14 -7.56
N THR A 647 29.44 -21.84 -7.28
CA THR A 647 29.10 -20.84 -8.28
C THR A 647 30.23 -20.87 -9.30
N PRO A 648 29.97 -21.09 -10.60
CA PRO A 648 30.98 -20.79 -11.59
C PRO A 648 31.38 -19.34 -11.34
N ALA A 649 32.68 -19.07 -11.28
CA ALA A 649 33.17 -17.70 -11.19
C ALA A 649 32.35 -16.85 -12.16
N SER A 650 31.77 -15.74 -11.69
CA SER A 650 31.53 -14.65 -12.62
C SER A 650 32.90 -14.31 -13.18
N GLU A 651 33.21 -14.88 -14.34
CA GLU A 651 34.33 -14.43 -15.13
C GLU A 651 34.23 -12.90 -15.16
N LYS A 652 35.18 -12.20 -14.53
CA LYS A 652 35.62 -10.92 -15.07
C LYS A 652 35.71 -11.16 -16.58
N PRO A 653 34.98 -10.43 -17.43
CA PRO A 653 34.60 -10.90 -18.76
C PRO A 653 35.80 -11.51 -19.47
N THR A 654 35.88 -12.83 -19.42
CA THR A 654 36.89 -13.63 -20.12
C THR A 654 36.12 -14.57 -21.00
N ASN A 655 35.43 -14.01 -21.98
CA ASN A 655 35.06 -14.68 -23.22
C ASN A 655 34.75 -16.19 -23.08
N THR A 656 33.87 -16.60 -22.16
CA THR A 656 33.18 -17.87 -22.31
C THR A 656 31.83 -17.55 -22.95
N PRO A 657 31.45 -18.26 -24.03
CA PRO A 657 30.59 -17.72 -25.06
C PRO A 657 29.26 -17.27 -24.45
N THR A 658 28.81 -16.08 -24.85
CA THR A 658 27.41 -15.86 -25.23
C THR A 658 26.86 -17.23 -25.62
N ALA A 659 25.83 -17.77 -24.95
CA ALA A 659 25.13 -18.94 -25.46
C ALA A 659 25.03 -18.70 -26.95
N THR A 660 25.79 -19.48 -27.75
CA THR A 660 26.17 -19.04 -29.10
C THR A 660 24.90 -18.50 -29.70
N PRO A 661 24.80 -17.20 -30.04
CA PRO A 661 23.55 -16.59 -30.45
C PRO A 661 22.93 -17.59 -31.38
N SER A 662 21.80 -18.16 -30.96
CA SER A 662 21.35 -19.36 -31.61
C SER A 662 20.99 -18.92 -33.02
N ASP A 663 21.82 -19.29 -34.00
CA ASP A 663 21.46 -19.16 -35.41
C ASP A 663 20.22 -20.03 -35.71
N THR A 664 19.78 -20.84 -34.74
CA THR A 664 18.51 -21.56 -34.77
C THR A 664 17.37 -20.73 -34.17
N LEU A 665 16.36 -20.49 -34.98
CA LEU A 665 15.15 -19.75 -34.63
C LEU A 665 14.38 -20.43 -33.49
N SER A 666 14.16 -19.73 -32.37
CA SER A 666 13.24 -20.18 -31.32
C SER A 666 11.78 -20.01 -31.78
N ARG A 667 11.05 -21.12 -31.87
CA ARG A 667 9.63 -21.15 -32.26
C ARG A 667 8.86 -22.14 -31.38
N PRO A 668 8.69 -21.83 -30.09
CA PRO A 668 8.09 -22.77 -29.14
C PRO A 668 6.59 -22.99 -29.37
N TRP A 669 5.93 -22.16 -30.18
CA TRP A 669 4.50 -22.23 -30.45
C TRP A 669 4.19 -22.02 -31.93
N ASP A 670 3.11 -22.66 -32.39
CA ASP A 670 2.52 -22.38 -33.69
C ASP A 670 2.02 -20.93 -33.76
N TRP A 671 1.36 -20.46 -32.69
CA TRP A 671 0.91 -19.08 -32.52
C TRP A 671 1.57 -18.44 -31.31
N ALA A 672 2.37 -17.40 -31.54
CA ALA A 672 3.01 -16.62 -30.49
C ALA A 672 2.15 -15.41 -30.10
N GLY A 673 1.62 -15.39 -28.89
CA GLY A 673 0.83 -14.31 -28.35
C GLY A 673 1.66 -13.05 -28.06
N ILE A 674 1.09 -11.88 -28.35
CA ILE A 674 1.62 -10.57 -27.94
C ILE A 674 0.50 -9.81 -27.25
N VAL A 675 0.70 -9.47 -25.98
CA VAL A 675 -0.30 -8.78 -25.17
C VAL A 675 -0.01 -7.29 -25.10
N GLY A 676 -0.84 -6.47 -25.76
CA GLY A 676 -0.75 -5.01 -25.73
C GLY A 676 -1.61 -4.37 -24.66
N THR A 677 -0.99 -3.58 -23.80
CA THR A 677 -1.65 -2.83 -22.73
C THR A 677 -1.04 -1.42 -22.58
N GLY A 678 -1.70 -0.58 -21.80
CA GLY A 678 -1.30 0.80 -21.54
C GLY A 678 -2.46 1.77 -21.68
N GLN A 679 -2.18 2.96 -22.21
CA GLN A 679 -3.16 4.06 -22.29
C GLN A 679 -3.52 4.42 -23.72
N SER A 680 -3.89 5.67 -23.99
CA SER A 680 -4.32 6.16 -25.31
C SER A 680 -3.31 5.87 -26.43
N LEU A 681 -2.00 5.92 -26.14
CA LEU A 681 -0.97 5.56 -27.11
C LEU A 681 -0.90 4.05 -27.40
N SER A 682 -1.41 3.19 -26.54
CA SER A 682 -1.47 1.75 -26.84
C SER A 682 -2.60 1.39 -27.82
N VAL A 683 -3.58 2.29 -28.01
CA VAL A 683 -4.82 2.04 -28.77
C VAL A 683 -5.01 2.97 -29.99
N GLY A 684 -3.93 3.61 -30.44
CA GLY A 684 -3.91 4.37 -31.69
C GLY A 684 -4.65 5.70 -31.64
N ALA A 685 -4.73 6.34 -30.47
CA ALA A 685 -5.31 7.68 -30.35
C ALA A 685 -4.64 8.65 -31.34
N SER A 686 -5.46 9.48 -32.00
CA SER A 686 -5.06 10.46 -33.03
C SER A 686 -4.43 9.89 -34.31
N ALA A 687 -4.49 8.57 -34.55
CA ALA A 687 -3.84 7.92 -35.71
C ALA A 687 -4.81 7.53 -36.84
N ASN A 688 -5.57 8.51 -37.34
CA ASN A 688 -6.44 8.35 -38.49
C ASN A 688 -5.92 9.13 -39.71
N PRO A 689 -6.11 8.62 -40.94
CA PRO A 689 -6.61 7.28 -41.26
C PRO A 689 -5.57 6.19 -40.94
N VAL A 690 -6.06 4.96 -40.69
CA VAL A 690 -5.21 3.76 -40.60
C VAL A 690 -4.52 3.49 -41.94
N LYS A 691 -3.32 2.92 -41.89
CA LYS A 691 -2.48 2.65 -43.08
C LYS A 691 -2.20 1.16 -43.27
N THR A 692 -2.12 0.36 -42.21
CA THR A 692 -1.77 -1.07 -42.34
C THR A 692 -3.03 -1.94 -42.45
N THR A 693 -3.74 -1.81 -43.57
CA THR A 693 -5.05 -2.46 -43.82
C THR A 693 -4.96 -3.81 -44.54
N ALA A 694 -3.75 -4.25 -44.90
CA ALA A 694 -3.49 -5.54 -45.53
C ALA A 694 -2.51 -6.36 -44.67
N GLN A 695 -2.72 -7.68 -44.66
CA GLN A 695 -1.87 -8.61 -43.91
C GLN A 695 -1.05 -9.44 -44.92
N PRO A 696 0.25 -9.13 -45.12
CA PRO A 696 1.11 -9.83 -46.08
C PRO A 696 1.59 -11.20 -45.60
N TYR A 697 1.37 -11.53 -44.33
CA TYR A 697 1.73 -12.79 -43.68
C TYR A 697 0.50 -13.45 -43.06
N ASN A 698 0.71 -14.42 -42.17
CA ASN A 698 -0.35 -15.13 -41.46
C ASN A 698 -0.60 -14.64 -40.03
N ASN A 699 -0.19 -13.41 -39.68
CA ASN A 699 -0.41 -12.84 -38.34
C ASN A 699 -1.91 -12.64 -38.04
N LEU A 700 -2.28 -12.77 -36.77
CA LEU A 700 -3.67 -12.91 -36.33
C LEU A 700 -4.06 -11.89 -35.25
N LYS A 701 -5.36 -11.58 -35.20
CA LYS A 701 -6.04 -10.89 -34.10
C LYS A 701 -7.33 -11.61 -33.75
N LEU A 702 -7.84 -11.37 -32.55
CA LEU A 702 -9.15 -11.86 -32.15
C LEU A 702 -10.26 -10.97 -32.76
N SER A 703 -11.24 -11.59 -33.43
CA SER A 703 -12.47 -10.94 -33.85
C SER A 703 -13.57 -11.24 -32.84
N LEU A 704 -14.22 -10.18 -32.35
CA LEU A 704 -15.41 -10.27 -31.48
C LEU A 704 -16.71 -10.47 -32.26
N GLY A 705 -16.69 -10.36 -33.60
CA GLY A 705 -17.90 -10.33 -34.40
C GLY A 705 -18.86 -9.22 -33.95
N SER A 706 -20.11 -9.58 -33.63
CA SER A 706 -21.12 -8.68 -33.06
C SER A 706 -21.29 -8.81 -31.54
N LEU A 707 -20.35 -9.49 -30.87
CA LEU A 707 -20.43 -9.75 -29.44
C LEU A 707 -20.38 -8.43 -28.64
N LYS A 708 -21.28 -8.31 -27.67
CA LYS A 708 -21.23 -7.27 -26.65
C LYS A 708 -20.39 -7.77 -25.47
N VAL A 709 -19.32 -7.04 -25.15
CA VAL A 709 -18.45 -7.32 -24.02
C VAL A 709 -18.39 -6.08 -23.13
N PRO A 710 -18.48 -6.20 -21.80
CA PRO A 710 -18.78 -7.40 -21.00
C PRO A 710 -20.21 -7.96 -21.24
N PRO A 711 -20.49 -9.24 -20.86
CA PRO A 711 -19.65 -10.15 -20.07
C PRO A 711 -18.44 -10.75 -20.82
N TYR A 712 -17.38 -11.09 -20.08
CA TYR A 712 -16.15 -11.69 -20.61
C TYR A 712 -16.28 -13.23 -20.69
N ASP A 713 -16.81 -13.73 -21.80
CA ASP A 713 -16.93 -15.18 -22.04
C ASP A 713 -15.95 -15.67 -23.11
N PRO A 714 -14.75 -16.19 -22.74
CA PRO A 714 -13.75 -16.63 -23.72
C PRO A 714 -14.19 -17.85 -24.54
N ASN A 715 -15.27 -18.54 -24.14
CA ASN A 715 -15.81 -19.71 -24.81
C ASN A 715 -16.90 -19.37 -25.83
N ASN A 716 -17.25 -18.10 -25.97
CA ASN A 716 -18.29 -17.67 -26.89
C ASN A 716 -17.97 -18.09 -28.34
N SER A 717 -18.96 -18.68 -29.02
CA SER A 717 -18.81 -19.25 -30.36
C SER A 717 -18.64 -18.21 -31.47
N GLN A 718 -18.95 -16.93 -31.22
CA GLN A 718 -18.72 -15.85 -32.19
C GLN A 718 -17.25 -15.45 -32.31
N LEU A 719 -16.43 -15.80 -31.31
CA LEU A 719 -15.01 -15.48 -31.28
C LEU A 719 -14.25 -16.30 -32.32
N LYS A 720 -13.44 -15.63 -33.14
CA LYS A 720 -12.63 -16.26 -34.19
C LYS A 720 -11.31 -15.53 -34.39
N MET A 721 -10.27 -16.25 -34.80
CA MET A 721 -9.04 -15.65 -35.26
C MET A 721 -9.22 -15.14 -36.69
N VAL A 722 -8.77 -13.92 -36.96
CA VAL A 722 -8.79 -13.30 -38.29
C VAL A 722 -7.43 -12.66 -38.57
N PRO A 723 -7.09 -12.37 -39.85
CA PRO A 723 -5.85 -11.68 -40.17
C PRO A 723 -5.68 -10.36 -39.38
N LEU A 724 -4.46 -10.13 -38.89
CA LEU A 724 -4.08 -8.91 -38.19
C LEU A 724 -3.99 -7.76 -39.18
N VAL A 725 -4.99 -6.87 -39.16
CA VAL A 725 -5.04 -5.63 -39.95
C VAL A 725 -5.62 -4.51 -39.11
N GLU A 726 -5.32 -3.27 -39.48
CA GLU A 726 -5.94 -2.09 -38.89
C GLU A 726 -7.29 -1.75 -39.57
N PRO A 727 -8.27 -1.21 -38.81
CA PRO A 727 -8.24 -1.05 -37.37
C PRO A 727 -8.36 -2.40 -36.65
N ILE A 728 -7.67 -2.57 -35.51
CA ILE A 728 -7.70 -3.82 -34.72
C ILE A 728 -9.12 -4.28 -34.43
N ARG A 729 -10.00 -3.35 -34.02
CA ARG A 729 -11.45 -3.54 -33.88
C ARG A 729 -12.18 -2.30 -34.39
N ASN A 730 -13.50 -2.28 -34.26
CA ASN A 730 -14.29 -1.11 -34.61
C ASN A 730 -13.79 0.13 -33.86
N PHE A 731 -13.78 1.27 -34.55
CA PHE A 731 -13.36 2.53 -33.94
C PHE A 731 -14.27 2.92 -32.78
N ALA A 732 -13.65 3.55 -31.78
CA ALA A 732 -14.33 4.17 -30.67
C ALA A 732 -15.29 5.26 -31.14
N SER A 733 -16.47 5.32 -30.52
CA SER A 733 -17.47 6.37 -30.75
C SER A 733 -17.40 7.52 -29.73
N GLY A 734 -16.47 7.45 -28.77
CA GLY A 734 -16.32 8.45 -27.69
C GLY A 734 -14.95 8.39 -27.00
N TYR A 735 -14.69 9.32 -26.07
CA TYR A 735 -13.43 9.42 -25.35
C TYR A 735 -13.64 9.75 -23.86
N PRO A 736 -13.06 8.99 -22.89
CA PRO A 736 -12.45 7.67 -23.08
C PRO A 736 -13.51 6.61 -23.38
N ALA A 737 -13.17 5.63 -24.20
CA ALA A 737 -14.03 4.49 -24.52
C ALA A 737 -13.45 3.21 -23.92
N PRO A 738 -14.25 2.43 -23.19
CA PRO A 738 -13.81 1.17 -22.61
C PRO A 738 -13.63 0.12 -23.70
N TYR A 739 -12.87 -0.93 -23.39
CA TYR A 739 -12.93 -2.17 -24.15
C TYR A 739 -14.39 -2.67 -24.26
N PRO A 740 -14.84 -3.17 -25.44
CA PRO A 740 -14.07 -3.40 -26.67
C PRO A 740 -14.01 -2.22 -27.65
N GLY A 741 -14.71 -1.13 -27.38
CA GLY A 741 -14.81 0.06 -28.24
C GLY A 741 -13.68 1.06 -28.05
N ASN A 742 -12.48 0.61 -27.68
CA ASN A 742 -11.36 1.44 -27.25
C ASN A 742 -10.30 1.70 -28.32
N ILE A 743 -10.51 1.29 -29.58
CA ILE A 743 -9.55 1.48 -30.67
C ILE A 743 -9.82 2.80 -31.38
N TYR A 744 -8.82 3.67 -31.48
CA TYR A 744 -9.00 5.02 -32.02
C TYR A 744 -8.36 5.23 -33.40
N GLY A 745 -7.48 4.33 -33.84
CA GLY A 745 -6.68 4.53 -35.06
C GLY A 745 -5.66 3.41 -35.24
N GLU A 746 -4.61 3.69 -36.01
CA GLU A 746 -3.48 2.77 -36.23
C GLU A 746 -2.78 2.47 -34.89
N THR A 747 -2.59 1.20 -34.58
CA THR A 747 -1.88 0.73 -33.38
C THR A 747 -0.48 0.23 -33.78
N PRO A 748 0.47 0.05 -32.83
CA PRO A 748 1.78 -0.53 -33.18
C PRO A 748 1.70 -2.03 -33.54
N HIS A 749 0.55 -2.70 -33.30
CA HIS A 749 0.49 -4.16 -33.32
C HIS A 749 0.62 -4.75 -34.73
N THR A 750 -0.03 -4.15 -35.72
CA THR A 750 -0.01 -4.69 -37.09
C THR A 750 1.38 -4.58 -37.71
N ALA A 751 2.05 -3.43 -37.56
CA ALA A 751 3.42 -3.24 -38.04
C ALA A 751 4.42 -4.12 -37.27
N MET A 752 4.22 -4.31 -35.96
CA MET A 752 5.03 -5.21 -35.12
C MET A 752 4.97 -6.66 -35.61
N GLY A 753 3.78 -7.23 -35.81
CA GLY A 753 3.65 -8.61 -36.28
C GLY A 753 4.32 -8.81 -37.64
N ASN A 754 4.12 -7.86 -38.57
CA ASN A 754 4.74 -7.91 -39.89
C ASN A 754 6.27 -7.79 -39.83
N GLN A 755 6.81 -6.96 -38.94
CA GLN A 755 8.25 -6.84 -38.74
C GLN A 755 8.86 -8.13 -38.22
N ILE A 756 8.25 -8.74 -37.20
CA ILE A 756 8.74 -10.00 -36.60
C ILE A 756 8.80 -11.08 -37.68
N THR A 757 7.70 -11.28 -38.41
CA THR A 757 7.65 -12.30 -39.47
C THR A 757 8.67 -12.01 -40.58
N SER A 758 8.83 -10.74 -40.98
CA SER A 758 9.82 -10.35 -41.99
C SER A 758 11.25 -10.70 -41.58
N MET A 759 11.65 -10.42 -40.33
CA MET A 759 13.01 -10.71 -39.83
C MET A 759 13.25 -12.21 -39.69
N VAL A 760 12.23 -12.95 -39.26
CA VAL A 760 12.27 -14.41 -39.21
C VAL A 760 12.43 -15.03 -40.61
N LYS A 761 11.77 -14.47 -41.63
CA LYS A 761 11.93 -14.95 -43.01
C LYS A 761 13.28 -14.59 -43.61
N SER A 762 13.84 -13.42 -43.26
CA SER A 762 15.18 -13.05 -43.74
C SER A 762 16.30 -13.92 -43.17
N THR A 763 16.04 -14.65 -42.08
CA THR A 763 16.97 -15.65 -41.51
C THR A 763 16.71 -17.08 -42.02
N GLY A 764 15.94 -17.24 -43.10
CA GLY A 764 15.63 -18.54 -43.72
C GLY A 764 14.43 -19.27 -43.11
N GLY A 765 13.68 -18.61 -42.22
CA GLY A 765 12.49 -19.18 -41.59
C GLY A 765 11.21 -19.11 -42.44
N THR A 766 10.20 -19.89 -42.06
CA THR A 766 8.80 -19.72 -42.54
C THR A 766 8.08 -18.60 -41.79
N ASP A 767 6.81 -18.33 -42.10
CA ASP A 767 6.00 -17.37 -41.35
C ASP A 767 6.01 -17.64 -39.83
N TYR A 768 6.39 -16.63 -39.04
CA TYR A 768 6.28 -16.62 -37.58
C TYR A 768 4.95 -15.95 -37.21
N ILE A 769 3.96 -16.77 -36.85
CA ILE A 769 2.59 -16.30 -36.67
C ILE A 769 2.44 -15.71 -35.27
N THR A 770 2.15 -14.41 -35.23
CA THR A 770 1.84 -13.70 -33.99
C THR A 770 0.33 -13.51 -33.82
N ALA A 771 -0.16 -13.60 -32.58
CA ALA A 771 -1.57 -13.37 -32.23
C ALA A 771 -1.68 -12.23 -31.21
N HIS A 772 -2.26 -11.10 -31.63
CA HIS A 772 -2.20 -9.85 -30.86
C HIS A 772 -3.48 -9.59 -30.06
N THR A 773 -3.31 -9.18 -28.80
CA THR A 773 -4.34 -8.52 -27.97
C THR A 773 -4.00 -7.04 -27.84
N VAL A 774 -5.00 -6.16 -27.86
CA VAL A 774 -4.79 -4.70 -27.77
C VAL A 774 -5.87 -4.09 -26.90
N VAL A 775 -5.61 -3.78 -25.62
CA VAL A 775 -6.69 -3.55 -24.65
C VAL A 775 -6.45 -2.39 -23.67
N GLY A 776 -5.61 -1.42 -24.02
CA GLY A 776 -5.35 -0.27 -23.16
C GLY A 776 -6.50 0.72 -23.02
N GLU A 777 -6.34 1.68 -22.11
CA GLU A 777 -7.39 2.62 -21.72
C GLU A 777 -6.95 4.08 -21.81
N SER A 778 -7.61 4.82 -22.69
CA SER A 778 -7.27 6.21 -22.96
C SER A 778 -7.32 7.10 -21.72
N GLY A 779 -6.25 7.88 -21.52
CA GLY A 779 -6.10 8.83 -20.42
C GLY A 779 -5.93 8.22 -19.04
N GLN A 780 -5.82 6.90 -18.90
CA GLN A 780 -5.76 6.25 -17.60
C GLN A 780 -4.33 5.97 -17.14
N GLY A 781 -4.11 5.99 -15.82
CA GLY A 781 -2.87 5.54 -15.17
C GLY A 781 -2.96 4.09 -14.68
N TYR A 782 -1.91 3.63 -14.01
CA TYR A 782 -1.76 2.24 -13.55
C TYR A 782 -2.98 1.72 -12.77
N ALA A 783 -3.58 2.57 -11.92
CA ALA A 783 -4.71 2.21 -11.08
C ALA A 783 -5.92 1.63 -11.83
N GLN A 784 -6.10 1.99 -13.11
CA GLN A 784 -7.22 1.52 -13.94
C GLN A 784 -6.82 0.38 -14.89
N ILE A 785 -5.53 0.21 -15.18
CA ILE A 785 -5.06 -0.87 -16.07
C ILE A 785 -4.56 -2.10 -15.32
N LYS A 786 -4.42 -2.03 -14.00
CA LYS A 786 -3.95 -3.12 -13.13
C LYS A 786 -4.96 -4.26 -13.00
N LYS A 787 -4.47 -5.41 -12.51
CA LYS A 787 -5.31 -6.51 -12.08
C LYS A 787 -6.26 -6.09 -10.97
N GLY A 788 -7.54 -6.43 -11.11
CA GLY A 788 -8.57 -6.08 -10.15
C GLY A 788 -8.93 -4.59 -10.12
N ALA A 789 -8.58 -3.83 -11.16
CA ALA A 789 -9.14 -2.50 -11.36
C ALA A 789 -10.68 -2.55 -11.40
N THR A 790 -11.31 -1.54 -10.83
CA THR A 790 -12.77 -1.48 -10.76
C THR A 790 -13.34 -1.04 -12.10
N ASP A 791 -14.14 -1.90 -12.73
CA ASP A 791 -14.89 -1.56 -13.94
C ASP A 791 -15.92 -0.46 -13.61
N THR A 792 -15.73 0.73 -14.14
CA THR A 792 -16.62 1.90 -13.94
C THR A 792 -17.70 2.01 -15.01
N GLY A 793 -17.73 1.10 -15.97
CA GLY A 793 -18.49 1.24 -17.21
C GLY A 793 -17.71 1.92 -18.34
N SER A 794 -16.70 2.74 -18.00
CA SER A 794 -15.88 3.51 -18.96
C SER A 794 -14.38 3.23 -18.87
N THR A 795 -13.91 2.73 -17.72
CA THR A 795 -12.50 2.41 -17.40
C THR A 795 -12.44 1.15 -16.52
N GLY A 796 -11.24 0.65 -16.23
CA GLY A 796 -11.02 -0.44 -15.27
C GLY A 796 -11.14 -1.85 -15.85
N ARG A 797 -11.08 -1.99 -17.16
CA ARG A 797 -11.28 -3.21 -17.94
C ARG A 797 -10.00 -3.79 -18.56
N ALA A 798 -8.91 -3.03 -18.68
CA ALA A 798 -7.75 -3.42 -19.49
C ALA A 798 -7.16 -4.80 -19.14
N PHE A 799 -6.86 -5.06 -17.86
CA PHE A 799 -6.28 -6.34 -17.43
C PHE A 799 -7.26 -7.50 -17.67
N ALA A 800 -8.53 -7.34 -17.26
CA ALA A 800 -9.56 -8.36 -17.43
C ALA A 800 -9.81 -8.68 -18.91
N ALA A 801 -9.87 -7.64 -19.76
CA ALA A 801 -10.01 -7.79 -21.20
C ALA A 801 -8.79 -8.47 -21.83
N SER A 802 -7.56 -8.15 -21.37
CA SER A 802 -6.33 -8.84 -21.81
C SER A 802 -6.44 -10.34 -21.56
N MET A 803 -6.80 -10.72 -20.33
CA MET A 803 -6.90 -12.12 -19.93
C MET A 803 -8.02 -12.85 -20.67
N PHE A 804 -9.15 -12.17 -20.92
CA PHE A 804 -10.22 -12.67 -21.76
C PHE A 804 -9.74 -12.98 -23.19
N GLU A 805 -9.01 -12.05 -23.85
CA GLU A 805 -8.50 -12.30 -25.20
C GLU A 805 -7.45 -13.43 -25.21
N VAL A 806 -6.55 -13.48 -24.22
CA VAL A 806 -5.55 -14.58 -24.09
C VAL A 806 -6.24 -15.94 -23.93
N GLN A 807 -7.27 -16.02 -23.08
CA GLN A 807 -8.04 -17.26 -22.89
C GLN A 807 -8.76 -17.70 -24.17
N ALA A 808 -9.40 -16.75 -24.88
CA ALA A 808 -10.07 -17.01 -26.14
C ALA A 808 -9.09 -17.49 -27.23
N ILE A 809 -7.95 -16.83 -27.38
CA ILE A 809 -6.92 -17.21 -28.35
C ILE A 809 -6.35 -18.60 -28.03
N ASN A 810 -6.02 -18.88 -26.76
CA ASN A 810 -5.53 -20.20 -26.34
C ASN A 810 -6.53 -21.32 -26.69
N ARG A 811 -7.82 -21.10 -26.45
CA ARG A 811 -8.89 -22.05 -26.83
C ARG A 811 -8.96 -22.24 -28.34
N LEU A 812 -8.95 -21.15 -29.11
CA LEU A 812 -9.06 -21.19 -30.57
C LEU A 812 -7.83 -21.84 -31.22
N ALA A 813 -6.64 -21.66 -30.65
CA ALA A 813 -5.43 -22.34 -31.10
C ALA A 813 -5.58 -23.86 -30.93
N LYS A 814 -5.97 -24.30 -29.72
CA LYS A 814 -6.24 -25.72 -29.43
C LYS A 814 -7.30 -26.32 -30.35
N ALA A 815 -8.40 -25.60 -30.59
CA ALA A 815 -9.45 -26.01 -31.51
C ALA A 815 -8.96 -26.14 -32.98
N SER A 816 -7.90 -25.41 -33.33
CA SER A 816 -7.25 -25.47 -34.65
C SER A 816 -6.09 -26.47 -34.71
N GLY A 817 -5.86 -27.26 -33.64
CA GLY A 817 -4.72 -28.18 -33.54
C GLY A 817 -3.37 -27.46 -33.42
N LYS A 818 -3.36 -26.21 -32.94
CA LYS A 818 -2.18 -25.36 -32.81
C LYS A 818 -1.78 -25.17 -31.35
N THR A 819 -0.48 -25.07 -31.11
CA THR A 819 0.08 -24.66 -29.81
C THR A 819 0.06 -23.14 -29.66
N TYR A 820 -0.11 -22.66 -28.42
CA TYR A 820 -0.14 -21.23 -28.10
C TYR A 820 0.58 -20.92 -26.79
N GLY A 821 1.35 -19.84 -26.80
CA GLY A 821 1.89 -19.19 -25.62
C GLY A 821 2.22 -17.75 -25.93
N VAL A 822 2.40 -16.92 -24.90
CA VAL A 822 2.66 -15.49 -25.03
C VAL A 822 4.17 -15.26 -25.00
N GLY A 823 4.70 -14.65 -26.05
CA GLY A 823 6.13 -14.34 -26.17
C GLY A 823 6.52 -12.98 -25.59
N ALA A 824 5.59 -12.02 -25.54
CA ALA A 824 5.85 -10.72 -24.93
C ALA A 824 4.58 -9.99 -24.48
N ILE A 825 4.74 -9.08 -23.53
CA ILE A 825 3.77 -8.05 -23.17
C ILE A 825 4.33 -6.71 -23.66
N THR A 826 3.54 -5.87 -24.33
CA THR A 826 3.94 -4.51 -24.70
C THR A 826 3.21 -3.50 -23.82
N LEU A 827 3.97 -2.54 -23.29
CA LEU A 827 3.45 -1.44 -22.48
C LEU A 827 3.75 -0.09 -23.15
N VAL A 828 2.69 0.59 -23.57
CA VAL A 828 2.74 1.97 -24.07
C VAL A 828 1.95 2.86 -23.12
N HIS A 829 2.66 3.44 -22.16
CA HIS A 829 2.08 4.12 -20.99
C HIS A 829 3.06 5.12 -20.37
N GLY A 830 2.61 5.84 -19.35
CA GLY A 830 3.45 6.65 -18.46
C GLY A 830 3.20 8.14 -18.55
N GLU A 831 2.42 8.61 -19.53
CA GLU A 831 2.03 10.01 -19.61
C GLU A 831 1.12 10.39 -18.44
N THR A 832 0.18 9.53 -18.02
CA THR A 832 -0.69 9.82 -16.86
C THR A 832 0.07 9.71 -15.54
N ASP A 833 0.95 8.73 -15.39
CA ASP A 833 1.75 8.50 -14.16
C ASP A 833 3.11 9.22 -14.16
N ASN A 834 3.28 10.23 -15.01
CA ASN A 834 4.56 10.92 -15.25
C ASN A 834 5.22 11.50 -13.97
N GLY A 835 4.42 11.81 -12.94
CA GLY A 835 4.89 12.33 -11.64
C GLY A 835 5.01 11.28 -10.54
N SER A 836 4.65 10.02 -10.79
CA SER A 836 4.66 8.97 -9.77
C SER A 836 6.07 8.44 -9.53
N ALA A 837 6.57 8.60 -8.30
CA ALA A 837 7.85 8.04 -7.87
C ALA A 837 7.81 6.50 -7.72
N THR A 838 6.62 5.90 -7.59
CA THR A 838 6.44 4.45 -7.45
C THR A 838 6.18 3.74 -8.76
N TYR A 839 6.15 4.46 -9.88
CA TYR A 839 5.74 3.91 -11.17
C TYR A 839 6.57 2.68 -11.61
N GLY A 840 7.82 2.55 -11.15
CA GLY A 840 8.64 1.37 -11.42
C GLY A 840 8.11 0.11 -10.73
N ASN A 841 7.64 0.25 -9.48
CA ASN A 841 6.98 -0.81 -8.74
C ASN A 841 5.66 -1.19 -9.41
N ASP A 842 4.93 -0.21 -9.93
CA ASP A 842 3.67 -0.41 -10.63
C ASP A 842 3.86 -1.21 -11.94
N ILE A 843 4.88 -0.85 -12.75
CA ILE A 843 5.26 -1.63 -13.95
C ILE A 843 5.67 -3.06 -13.55
N ARG A 844 6.47 -3.21 -12.49
CA ARG A 844 6.95 -4.53 -12.03
C ARG A 844 5.80 -5.41 -11.52
N GLN A 845 4.83 -4.81 -10.84
CA GLN A 845 3.63 -5.50 -10.38
C GLN A 845 2.75 -5.91 -11.56
N LEU A 846 2.53 -5.01 -12.52
CA LEU A 846 1.76 -5.33 -13.73
C LEU A 846 2.39 -6.49 -14.52
N TRP A 847 3.71 -6.46 -14.72
CA TRP A 847 4.46 -7.57 -15.33
C TRP A 847 4.26 -8.87 -14.56
N SER A 848 4.33 -8.82 -13.23
CA SER A 848 4.21 -10.01 -12.37
C SER A 848 2.83 -10.63 -12.47
N ASP A 849 1.79 -9.80 -12.46
CA ASP A 849 0.40 -10.24 -12.57
C ASP A 849 0.11 -10.87 -13.93
N TYR A 850 0.55 -10.25 -15.03
CA TYR A 850 0.44 -10.85 -16.35
C TYR A 850 1.23 -12.16 -16.46
N ASN A 851 2.48 -12.19 -15.99
CA ASN A 851 3.29 -13.40 -16.03
C ASN A 851 2.60 -14.56 -15.32
N LYS A 852 2.13 -14.33 -14.09
CA LYS A 852 1.45 -15.34 -13.29
C LYS A 852 0.20 -15.86 -13.99
N ASP A 853 -0.70 -14.96 -14.38
CA ASP A 853 -2.02 -15.35 -14.87
C ASP A 853 -1.98 -15.91 -16.30
N ILE A 854 -1.13 -15.36 -17.18
CA ILE A 854 -0.97 -15.88 -18.55
C ILE A 854 -0.36 -17.28 -18.51
N LYS A 855 0.68 -17.52 -17.70
CA LYS A 855 1.27 -18.86 -17.56
C LYS A 855 0.26 -19.89 -17.06
N ALA A 856 -0.64 -19.48 -16.14
CA ALA A 856 -1.73 -20.34 -15.70
C ALA A 856 -2.72 -20.70 -16.83
N VAL A 857 -2.94 -19.79 -17.80
CA VAL A 857 -3.83 -20.03 -18.94
C VAL A 857 -3.17 -20.86 -20.04
N THR A 858 -1.94 -20.53 -20.42
CA THR A 858 -1.24 -21.15 -21.56
C THR A 858 -0.53 -22.44 -21.18
N GLY A 859 -0.17 -22.60 -19.90
CA GLY A 859 0.67 -23.70 -19.42
C GLY A 859 2.16 -23.53 -19.75
N GLN A 860 2.57 -22.38 -20.29
CA GLN A 860 3.99 -22.13 -20.60
C GLN A 860 4.81 -21.96 -19.31
N THR A 861 6.06 -22.42 -19.34
CA THR A 861 7.00 -22.32 -18.20
C THR A 861 7.93 -21.11 -18.30
N GLN A 862 8.25 -20.70 -19.53
CA GLN A 862 9.13 -19.56 -19.79
C GLN A 862 8.55 -18.23 -19.31
N SER A 863 9.42 -17.38 -18.76
CA SER A 863 9.07 -16.00 -18.39
C SER A 863 8.65 -15.19 -19.61
N ILE A 864 7.71 -14.28 -19.44
CA ILE A 864 7.22 -13.42 -20.51
C ILE A 864 7.87 -12.04 -20.36
N PRO A 865 8.77 -11.61 -21.26
CA PRO A 865 9.34 -10.28 -21.19
C PRO A 865 8.27 -9.20 -21.41
N MET A 866 8.33 -8.11 -20.65
CA MET A 866 7.56 -6.89 -20.93
C MET A 866 8.43 -5.86 -21.64
N LEU A 867 8.03 -5.52 -22.86
CA LEU A 867 8.65 -4.51 -23.69
C LEU A 867 7.99 -3.15 -23.39
N VAL A 868 8.77 -2.22 -22.85
CA VAL A 868 8.31 -0.88 -22.46
C VAL A 868 8.91 0.15 -23.41
N VAL A 869 8.11 1.12 -23.84
CA VAL A 869 8.60 2.30 -24.55
C VAL A 869 8.61 3.50 -23.62
N GLN A 870 9.69 4.28 -23.65
CA GLN A 870 9.84 5.43 -22.76
C GLN A 870 9.03 6.64 -23.29
N GLN A 871 8.17 7.22 -22.45
CA GLN A 871 7.33 8.37 -22.82
C GLN A 871 8.12 9.68 -22.85
N HIS A 872 7.77 10.59 -23.77
CA HIS A 872 8.44 11.88 -23.94
C HIS A 872 7.49 13.06 -24.18
N SER A 873 6.19 12.80 -24.18
CA SER A 873 5.19 13.74 -24.68
C SER A 873 4.45 14.48 -23.57
N TYR A 874 4.55 14.03 -22.31
CA TYR A 874 3.85 14.65 -21.18
C TYR A 874 4.71 14.69 -19.89
N PRO A 875 4.57 15.68 -19.00
CA PRO A 875 3.81 16.93 -19.15
C PRO A 875 4.45 17.82 -20.22
N GLN A 876 3.63 18.63 -20.89
CA GLN A 876 4.07 19.52 -21.97
C GLN A 876 4.49 20.92 -21.49
N THR A 877 4.25 21.25 -20.21
CA THR A 877 4.59 22.56 -19.65
C THR A 877 6.10 22.82 -19.74
N ALA A 878 6.50 23.96 -20.29
CA ALA A 878 7.90 24.33 -20.43
C ALA A 878 8.65 24.27 -19.08
N GLY A 879 9.83 23.66 -19.07
CA GLY A 879 10.65 23.47 -17.86
C GLY A 879 10.22 22.29 -16.98
N SER A 880 9.12 21.61 -17.28
CA SER A 880 8.69 20.44 -16.50
C SER A 880 9.50 19.19 -16.83
N THR A 881 9.78 18.40 -15.80
CA THR A 881 10.40 17.06 -15.92
C THR A 881 9.36 15.97 -15.71
N ALA A 882 9.66 14.75 -16.15
CA ALA A 882 8.81 13.58 -15.97
C ALA A 882 9.59 12.49 -15.26
N VAL A 883 9.38 12.34 -13.95
CA VAL A 883 10.06 11.30 -13.15
C VAL A 883 9.76 9.91 -13.73
N GLY A 884 8.52 9.68 -14.16
CA GLY A 884 8.07 8.44 -14.80
C GLY A 884 8.88 8.08 -16.05
N THR A 885 9.33 9.05 -16.85
CA THR A 885 10.19 8.82 -18.03
C THR A 885 11.50 8.14 -17.63
N ASN A 886 12.19 8.67 -16.61
CA ASN A 886 13.44 8.08 -16.13
C ASN A 886 13.22 6.68 -15.55
N ILE A 887 12.11 6.51 -14.81
CA ILE A 887 11.71 5.24 -14.19
C ILE A 887 11.46 4.14 -15.24
N GLN A 888 10.83 4.44 -16.37
CA GLN A 888 10.56 3.46 -17.43
C GLN A 888 11.82 2.86 -18.06
N TRP A 889 12.90 3.64 -18.11
CA TRP A 889 14.20 3.12 -18.51
C TRP A 889 14.85 2.34 -17.37
N LYS A 890 14.88 2.92 -16.16
CA LYS A 890 15.53 2.31 -14.98
C LYS A 890 14.97 0.94 -14.62
N VAL A 891 13.66 0.73 -14.73
CA VAL A 891 13.08 -0.61 -14.47
C VAL A 891 13.65 -1.69 -15.40
N GLY A 892 14.04 -1.35 -16.64
CA GLY A 892 14.72 -2.28 -17.53
C GLY A 892 16.23 -2.40 -17.28
N VAL A 893 16.84 -1.47 -16.55
CA VAL A 893 18.20 -1.60 -16.04
C VAL A 893 18.22 -2.50 -14.80
N ASP A 894 17.24 -2.35 -13.92
CA ASP A 894 17.12 -3.08 -12.66
C ASP A 894 16.64 -4.53 -12.88
N TYR A 895 15.85 -4.78 -13.93
CA TYR A 895 15.28 -6.10 -14.25
C TYR A 895 15.44 -6.47 -15.75
N PRO A 896 16.67 -6.54 -16.29
CA PRO A 896 16.92 -6.64 -17.74
C PRO A 896 16.43 -7.95 -18.39
N GLU A 897 16.21 -9.00 -17.60
CA GLU A 897 15.63 -10.27 -18.08
C GLU A 897 14.11 -10.24 -18.19
N ASP A 898 13.45 -9.43 -17.35
CA ASP A 898 12.00 -9.41 -17.21
C ASP A 898 11.37 -8.25 -17.99
N ILE A 899 12.01 -7.08 -17.96
CA ILE A 899 11.47 -5.82 -18.49
C ILE A 899 12.52 -5.15 -19.37
N ILE A 900 12.16 -4.82 -20.61
CA ILE A 900 13.08 -4.30 -21.61
C ILE A 900 12.57 -2.95 -22.11
N CYS A 901 13.37 -1.90 -21.90
CA CYS A 901 13.11 -0.61 -22.54
C CYS A 901 13.55 -0.67 -24.01
N ILE A 902 12.61 -0.54 -24.93
CA ILE A 902 12.89 -0.60 -26.38
C ILE A 902 13.57 0.68 -26.91
N GLY A 903 13.66 1.72 -26.07
CA GLY A 903 14.20 3.03 -26.40
C GLY A 903 13.15 4.16 -26.25
N PRO A 904 13.53 5.38 -26.67
CA PRO A 904 12.69 6.56 -26.54
C PRO A 904 11.54 6.60 -27.56
N ASN A 905 10.63 7.56 -27.34
CA ASN A 905 9.49 7.85 -28.22
C ASN A 905 9.57 9.21 -28.94
N TYR A 906 10.58 10.02 -28.65
CA TYR A 906 10.66 11.41 -29.14
C TYR A 906 10.99 11.55 -30.63
N GLN A 907 11.57 10.51 -31.25
CA GLN A 907 12.00 10.48 -32.64
C GLN A 907 10.85 10.23 -33.62
N ARG A 908 9.70 9.77 -33.12
CA ARG A 908 8.56 9.34 -33.93
C ARG A 908 7.75 10.53 -34.45
N TYR A 909 6.84 10.29 -35.39
CA TYR A 909 5.95 11.34 -35.91
C TYR A 909 4.67 11.44 -35.07
N TYR A 910 4.34 12.65 -34.64
CA TYR A 910 3.19 12.95 -33.79
C TYR A 910 2.09 13.68 -34.53
N GLY A 911 0.86 13.53 -34.03
CA GLY A 911 -0.29 14.30 -34.44
C GLY A 911 -0.23 15.74 -33.91
N GLY A 912 -1.27 16.53 -34.20
CA GLY A 912 -1.33 17.94 -33.82
C GLY A 912 -1.34 18.20 -32.32
N ASP A 913 -1.72 17.21 -31.50
CA ASP A 913 -1.68 17.31 -30.03
C ASP A 913 -0.26 17.18 -29.44
N HIS A 914 0.72 16.71 -30.22
CA HIS A 914 2.10 16.44 -29.77
C HIS A 914 2.17 15.50 -28.54
N VAL A 915 1.09 14.76 -28.27
CA VAL A 915 0.96 13.72 -27.24
C VAL A 915 0.95 12.35 -27.88
N HIS A 916 0.17 12.19 -28.94
CA HIS A 916 -0.04 10.92 -29.62
C HIS A 916 0.71 10.86 -30.94
N SER A 917 1.23 9.67 -31.27
CA SER A 917 1.82 9.42 -32.59
C SER A 917 0.75 9.54 -33.69
N ASN A 918 1.15 9.93 -34.90
CA ASN A 918 0.29 9.75 -36.07
C ASN A 918 0.43 8.30 -36.60
N ALA A 919 -0.31 7.94 -37.65
CA ALA A 919 -0.28 6.58 -38.19
C ALA A 919 1.13 6.09 -38.59
N ASP A 920 1.99 6.96 -39.15
CA ASP A 920 3.37 6.56 -39.46
C ASP A 920 4.21 6.41 -38.19
N GLY A 921 4.02 7.27 -37.19
CA GLY A 921 4.66 7.14 -35.88
C GLY A 921 4.34 5.80 -35.20
N TYR A 922 3.08 5.36 -35.25
CA TYR A 922 2.68 4.04 -34.71
C TYR A 922 3.28 2.87 -35.47
N ARG A 923 3.38 2.96 -36.81
CA ARG A 923 4.04 1.93 -37.62
C ARG A 923 5.53 1.81 -37.27
N LEU A 924 6.23 2.94 -37.12
CA LEU A 924 7.62 2.95 -36.68
C LEU A 924 7.77 2.33 -35.27
N MET A 925 6.88 2.69 -34.34
CA MET A 925 6.86 2.10 -33.00
C MET A 925 6.67 0.59 -33.04
N GLY A 926 5.73 0.10 -33.85
CA GLY A 926 5.49 -1.32 -34.06
C GLY A 926 6.71 -2.06 -34.59
N GLU A 927 7.35 -1.53 -35.63
CA GLU A 927 8.57 -2.11 -36.19
C GLU A 927 9.72 -2.15 -35.17
N LYS A 928 9.86 -1.14 -34.30
CA LYS A 928 10.87 -1.18 -33.24
C LYS A 928 10.56 -2.24 -32.18
N PHE A 929 9.30 -2.36 -31.75
CA PHE A 929 8.89 -3.48 -30.90
C PHE A 929 9.17 -4.82 -31.58
N GLY A 930 8.94 -4.93 -32.89
CA GLY A 930 9.20 -6.15 -33.65
C GLY A 930 10.68 -6.52 -33.73
N GLN A 931 11.58 -5.54 -33.88
CA GLN A 931 13.03 -5.76 -33.82
C GLN A 931 13.43 -6.31 -32.44
N VAL A 932 13.01 -5.65 -31.36
CA VAL A 932 13.38 -6.05 -30.00
C VAL A 932 12.79 -7.41 -29.64
N TYR A 933 11.54 -7.68 -30.03
CA TYR A 933 10.92 -9.00 -29.89
C TYR A 933 11.72 -10.06 -30.63
N PHE A 934 12.14 -9.79 -31.87
CA PHE A 934 12.92 -10.73 -32.66
C PHE A 934 14.25 -11.06 -31.97
N GLU A 935 15.00 -10.05 -31.52
CA GLU A 935 16.26 -10.28 -30.81
C GLU A 935 16.04 -11.06 -29.50
N LYS A 936 15.14 -10.61 -28.60
CA LYS A 936 14.97 -11.25 -27.29
C LYS A 936 14.27 -12.59 -27.34
N VAL A 937 13.16 -12.70 -28.07
CA VAL A 937 12.26 -13.86 -27.99
C VAL A 937 12.59 -14.91 -29.04
N VAL A 938 12.92 -14.47 -30.27
CA VAL A 938 13.16 -15.40 -31.39
C VAL A 938 14.63 -15.83 -31.45
N MET A 939 15.56 -14.90 -31.25
CA MET A 939 17.01 -15.18 -31.28
C MET A 939 17.60 -15.50 -29.90
N GLY A 940 16.87 -15.20 -28.81
CA GLY A 940 17.38 -15.39 -27.44
C GLY A 940 18.53 -14.43 -27.08
N ARG A 941 18.68 -13.31 -27.80
CA ARG A 941 19.73 -12.32 -27.59
C ARG A 941 19.24 -11.22 -26.66
N ASP A 942 20.11 -10.78 -25.76
CA ASP A 942 19.78 -9.66 -24.90
C ASP A 942 19.65 -8.35 -25.68
N TRP A 943 18.81 -7.46 -25.16
CA TRP A 943 18.61 -6.14 -25.73
C TRP A 943 18.84 -5.07 -24.67
N LYS A 944 19.66 -4.08 -25.01
CA LYS A 944 19.81 -2.84 -24.25
C LYS A 944 19.65 -1.68 -25.22
N PRO A 945 18.86 -0.65 -24.89
CA PRO A 945 18.79 0.53 -25.74
C PRO A 945 20.12 1.28 -25.69
N LEU A 946 20.32 2.26 -26.58
CA LEU A 946 21.38 3.24 -26.41
C LEU A 946 21.15 3.98 -25.09
N GLN A 947 22.05 3.78 -24.11
CA GLN A 947 21.85 4.23 -22.73
C GLN A 947 23.17 4.61 -22.06
N PRO A 948 23.14 5.56 -21.10
CA PRO A 948 24.35 5.93 -20.36
C PRO A 948 24.78 4.81 -19.41
N THR A 949 26.08 4.65 -19.23
CA THR A 949 26.69 3.73 -18.26
C THR A 949 27.34 4.46 -17.09
N GLY A 950 27.59 5.76 -17.22
CA GLY A 950 28.11 6.61 -16.15
C GLY A 950 28.53 7.98 -16.67
N ALA A 951 28.74 8.92 -15.75
CA ALA A 951 29.20 10.26 -16.07
C ALA A 951 30.28 10.71 -15.07
N THR A 952 31.39 11.23 -15.60
CA THR A 952 32.53 11.74 -14.81
C THR A 952 32.88 13.15 -15.26
N LYS A 953 33.46 13.99 -14.38
CA LYS A 953 33.98 15.31 -14.78
C LYS A 953 35.48 15.45 -14.60
N SER A 954 36.09 16.22 -15.50
CA SER A 954 37.46 16.71 -15.38
C SER A 954 37.49 18.20 -15.72
N GLY A 955 37.79 19.03 -14.73
CA GLY A 955 37.65 20.49 -14.86
C GLY A 955 36.21 20.89 -15.21
N ASN A 956 36.05 21.55 -16.37
CA ASN A 956 34.76 21.97 -16.91
C ASN A 956 34.17 21.00 -17.95
N VAL A 957 34.77 19.82 -18.14
CA VAL A 957 34.31 18.83 -19.12
C VAL A 957 33.65 17.66 -18.40
N ILE A 958 32.40 17.36 -18.76
CA ILE A 958 31.68 16.15 -18.34
C ILE A 958 31.80 15.12 -19.46
N THR A 959 32.23 13.90 -19.14
CA THR A 959 32.23 12.76 -20.06
C THR A 959 31.11 11.81 -19.65
N VAL A 960 30.15 11.60 -20.54
CA VAL A 960 29.08 10.61 -20.37
C VAL A 960 29.41 9.40 -21.24
N ASN A 961 29.57 8.24 -20.61
CA ASN A 961 29.85 6.98 -21.29
C ASN A 961 28.53 6.29 -21.66
N PHE A 962 28.50 5.60 -22.81
CA PHE A 962 27.30 4.92 -23.29
C PHE A 962 27.55 3.44 -23.59
N HIS A 963 26.53 2.62 -23.34
CA HIS A 963 26.35 1.37 -24.05
C HIS A 963 25.79 1.70 -25.44
N VAL A 964 26.51 1.31 -26.48
CA VAL A 964 26.17 1.61 -27.88
C VAL A 964 25.85 0.30 -28.60
N PRO A 965 24.57 0.00 -28.88
CA PRO A 965 24.19 -1.28 -29.47
C PRO A 965 24.87 -1.53 -30.81
N VAL A 966 24.87 -0.52 -31.70
CA VAL A 966 25.56 -0.57 -32.98
C VAL A 966 26.41 0.68 -33.19
N ALA A 967 27.71 0.57 -32.91
CA ALA A 967 28.67 1.65 -33.11
C ALA A 967 28.80 2.05 -34.61
N PRO A 968 29.20 3.29 -34.92
CA PRO A 968 29.53 4.38 -33.99
C PRO A 968 28.31 5.16 -33.48
N LEU A 969 28.52 5.94 -32.41
CA LEU A 969 27.60 7.02 -32.06
C LEU A 969 27.59 8.10 -33.14
N THR A 970 26.42 8.67 -33.40
CA THR A 970 26.24 9.76 -34.34
C THR A 970 25.17 10.75 -33.90
N TRP A 971 25.26 11.97 -34.41
CA TRP A 971 24.22 12.98 -34.25
C TRP A 971 23.21 12.85 -35.38
N ASP A 972 21.94 12.75 -35.04
CA ASP A 972 20.86 12.92 -36.00
C ASP A 972 20.85 14.37 -36.51
N THR A 973 21.04 14.52 -37.82
CA THR A 973 21.04 15.82 -38.52
C THR A 973 19.69 16.14 -39.18
N THR A 974 18.75 15.20 -39.17
CA THR A 974 17.42 15.33 -39.77
C THR A 974 16.39 15.91 -38.79
N MET A 975 16.62 15.75 -37.49
CA MET A 975 15.79 16.32 -36.43
C MET A 975 16.19 17.75 -36.06
N GLN A 976 15.20 18.57 -35.73
CA GLN A 976 15.41 19.93 -35.20
C GLN A 976 16.32 19.92 -33.97
N ALA A 977 17.20 20.91 -33.84
CA ALA A 977 18.00 21.06 -32.63
C ALA A 977 17.11 21.27 -31.38
N PRO A 978 17.31 20.51 -30.29
CA PRO A 978 16.58 20.68 -29.03
C PRO A 978 17.11 21.86 -28.20
N ASN A 979 16.35 22.25 -27.19
CA ASN A 979 16.67 23.24 -26.15
C ASN A 979 16.96 24.64 -26.68
N GLN A 980 16.43 25.01 -27.85
CA GLN A 980 16.74 26.29 -28.49
C GLN A 980 16.17 27.51 -27.75
N SER A 981 15.19 27.32 -26.87
CA SER A 981 14.65 28.36 -25.99
C SER A 981 15.35 28.45 -24.62
N VAL A 982 16.30 27.56 -24.32
CA VAL A 982 17.07 27.56 -23.07
C VAL A 982 18.53 27.90 -23.39
N ASN A 983 18.92 29.15 -23.10
CA ASN A 983 20.22 29.71 -23.48
C ASN A 983 21.41 28.85 -23.02
N GLU A 984 21.30 28.25 -21.84
CA GLU A 984 22.33 27.42 -21.23
C GLU A 984 22.52 26.10 -22.00
N TRP A 985 21.46 25.53 -22.55
CA TRP A 985 21.49 24.16 -23.10
C TRP A 985 21.36 24.09 -24.62
N LYS A 986 21.18 25.22 -25.32
CA LYS A 986 20.98 25.27 -26.77
C LYS A 986 22.06 24.59 -27.61
N ASN A 987 23.30 24.50 -27.08
CA ASN A 987 24.43 23.83 -27.74
C ASN A 987 24.56 22.35 -27.34
N GLY A 988 23.72 21.86 -26.42
CA GLY A 988 23.83 20.53 -25.81
C GLY A 988 23.29 19.38 -26.66
N LYS A 989 22.64 19.65 -27.81
CA LYS A 989 22.06 18.60 -28.68
C LYS A 989 21.12 17.60 -27.96
N GLY A 990 20.50 18.05 -26.87
CA GLY A 990 19.58 17.27 -26.03
C GLY A 990 20.11 17.08 -24.61
N PHE A 991 21.41 17.27 -24.40
CA PHE A 991 22.00 17.26 -23.06
C PHE A 991 21.69 18.55 -22.30
N GLU A 992 21.53 18.36 -20.99
CA GLU A 992 21.15 19.37 -20.01
C GLU A 992 22.10 19.20 -18.82
N VAL A 993 22.72 20.29 -18.35
CA VAL A 993 23.61 20.25 -17.19
C VAL A 993 23.07 21.18 -16.12
N THR A 994 22.98 20.67 -14.89
CA THR A 994 22.68 21.48 -13.70
C THR A 994 23.73 21.27 -12.63
N ALA A 995 23.93 22.28 -11.80
CA ALA A 995 24.72 22.17 -10.58
C ALA A 995 23.96 22.84 -9.43
N ASN A 996 23.70 22.09 -8.35
CA ASN A 996 22.96 22.56 -7.18
C ASN A 996 21.60 23.22 -7.55
N GLY A 997 20.91 22.67 -8.56
CA GLY A 997 19.63 23.16 -9.05
C GLY A 997 19.71 24.32 -10.07
N SER A 998 20.90 24.89 -10.31
CA SER A 998 21.10 25.93 -11.32
C SER A 998 21.52 25.34 -12.67
N LYS A 999 21.00 25.89 -13.78
CA LYS A 999 21.38 25.47 -15.14
C LYS A 999 22.80 25.92 -15.45
N ILE A 1000 23.58 25.05 -16.07
CA ILE A 1000 24.96 25.32 -16.49
C ILE A 1000 25.02 25.40 -18.00
N THR A 1001 25.67 26.45 -18.50
CA THR A 1001 25.83 26.66 -19.94
C THR A 1001 26.77 25.64 -20.55
N ILE A 1002 26.32 24.99 -21.63
CA ILE A 1002 27.10 24.08 -22.46
C ILE A 1002 27.74 24.91 -23.58
N SER A 1003 29.07 24.99 -23.57
CA SER A 1003 29.86 25.70 -24.59
C SER A 1003 29.98 24.87 -25.86
N SER A 1004 30.27 23.58 -25.74
CA SER A 1004 30.39 22.65 -26.87
C SER A 1004 30.09 21.22 -26.44
N ILE A 1005 29.80 20.38 -27.43
CA ILE A 1005 29.58 18.95 -27.23
C ILE A 1005 30.16 18.16 -28.41
N GLU A 1006 30.84 17.06 -28.12
CA GLU A 1006 31.44 16.20 -29.14
C GLU A 1006 31.26 14.71 -28.78
N ILE A 1007 31.15 13.88 -29.81
CA ILE A 1007 31.20 12.42 -29.66
C ILE A 1007 32.67 12.01 -29.63
N SER A 1008 33.05 11.19 -28.66
CA SER A 1008 34.39 10.65 -28.49
C SER A 1008 34.27 9.13 -28.29
N GLY A 1009 34.33 8.38 -29.40
CA GLY A 1009 34.08 6.94 -29.39
C GLY A 1009 32.66 6.61 -28.92
N SER A 1010 32.56 5.81 -27.86
CA SER A 1010 31.29 5.45 -27.20
C SER A 1010 30.86 6.43 -26.09
N SER A 1011 31.44 7.63 -26.07
CA SER A 1011 31.18 8.64 -25.05
C SER A 1011 30.80 9.96 -25.68
N VAL A 1012 30.15 10.82 -24.89
CA VAL A 1012 29.88 12.22 -25.24
C VAL A 1012 30.60 13.12 -24.25
N LYS A 1013 31.44 14.02 -24.76
CA LYS A 1013 32.11 15.04 -23.97
C LYS A 1013 31.34 16.35 -24.07
N ILE A 1014 30.93 16.87 -22.92
CA ILE A 1014 30.17 18.10 -22.75
C ILE A 1014 31.09 19.12 -22.09
N THR A 1015 31.46 20.18 -22.81
CA THR A 1015 32.28 21.27 -22.26
C THR A 1015 31.35 22.34 -21.74
N CYS A 1016 31.40 22.60 -20.43
CA CYS A 1016 30.63 23.64 -19.76
C CYS A 1016 31.39 24.97 -19.69
N SER A 1017 30.66 26.09 -19.60
CA SER A 1017 31.27 27.38 -19.32
C SER A 1017 31.64 27.51 -17.85
N GLY A 1018 32.86 27.95 -17.55
CA GLY A 1018 33.33 28.14 -16.18
C GLY A 1018 33.61 26.82 -15.44
N THR A 1019 33.97 26.92 -14.17
CA THR A 1019 34.37 25.77 -13.35
C THR A 1019 33.15 25.08 -12.75
N LEU A 1020 33.08 23.75 -12.87
CA LEU A 1020 32.04 22.94 -12.25
C LEU A 1020 32.34 22.70 -10.75
N PRO A 1021 31.34 22.73 -9.86
CA PRO A 1021 31.56 22.46 -8.44
C PRO A 1021 32.02 21.01 -8.20
N ALA A 1022 32.60 20.76 -7.03
CA ALA A 1022 33.10 19.45 -6.65
C ALA A 1022 31.99 18.39 -6.60
N SER A 1023 30.81 18.75 -6.09
CA SER A 1023 29.64 17.89 -5.95
C SER A 1023 28.36 18.60 -6.43
N GLY A 1024 27.26 17.84 -6.53
CA GLY A 1024 25.94 18.38 -6.87
C GLY A 1024 25.74 18.69 -8.36
N VAL A 1025 26.63 18.21 -9.22
CA VAL A 1025 26.51 18.28 -10.69
C VAL A 1025 25.66 17.12 -11.19
N LYS A 1026 24.69 17.42 -12.04
CA LYS A 1026 23.87 16.43 -12.74
C LYS A 1026 23.91 16.67 -14.24
N VAL A 1027 23.85 15.57 -14.98
CA VAL A 1027 23.65 15.57 -16.42
C VAL A 1027 22.33 14.86 -16.72
N ALA A 1028 21.53 15.47 -17.57
CA ALA A 1028 20.32 14.90 -18.11
C ALA A 1028 20.33 14.95 -19.64
N TYR A 1029 19.48 14.17 -20.28
CA TYR A 1029 19.33 14.12 -21.72
C TYR A 1029 17.86 13.94 -22.10
N ALA A 1030 17.35 14.81 -22.98
CA ALA A 1030 15.97 14.80 -23.45
C ALA A 1030 14.92 14.72 -22.31
N TYR A 1031 15.18 15.40 -21.20
CA TYR A 1031 14.46 15.19 -19.94
C TYR A 1031 13.53 16.35 -19.58
N THR A 1032 13.93 17.58 -19.89
CA THR A 1032 13.14 18.79 -19.60
C THR A 1032 12.27 19.17 -20.79
N ALA A 1033 10.98 19.41 -20.56
CA ALA A 1033 10.06 19.86 -21.60
C ALA A 1033 10.42 21.27 -22.09
N GLN A 1034 10.41 21.45 -23.40
CA GLN A 1034 10.72 22.71 -24.06
C GLN A 1034 9.46 23.57 -24.23
N SER A 1035 9.66 24.88 -24.38
CA SER A 1035 8.56 25.82 -24.68
C SER A 1035 7.96 25.65 -26.08
N THR A 1036 8.69 24.98 -26.97
CA THR A 1036 8.29 24.71 -28.35
C THR A 1036 8.46 23.22 -28.61
N ASN A 1037 7.39 22.57 -29.08
CA ASN A 1037 7.48 21.17 -29.48
C ASN A 1037 8.31 21.03 -30.76
N ARG A 1038 8.97 19.88 -30.94
CA ARG A 1038 9.56 19.52 -32.23
C ARG A 1038 8.46 19.46 -33.29
N THR A 1039 8.72 19.95 -34.50
CA THR A 1039 7.79 19.81 -35.63
C THR A 1039 7.40 18.34 -35.81
N ASN A 1040 6.09 18.06 -35.77
CA ASN A 1040 5.52 16.71 -35.81
C ASN A 1040 6.13 15.77 -34.75
N GLY A 1041 6.43 16.28 -33.56
CA GLY A 1041 7.16 15.56 -32.51
C GLY A 1041 6.68 15.91 -31.10
N THR A 1042 7.54 15.69 -30.12
CA THR A 1042 7.26 15.86 -28.69
C THR A 1042 7.85 17.14 -28.11
N CYS A 1043 7.52 17.44 -26.86
CA CYS A 1043 8.09 18.53 -26.07
C CYS A 1043 9.51 18.24 -25.55
N ARG A 1044 9.95 16.98 -25.58
CA ARG A 1044 11.29 16.53 -25.19
C ARG A 1044 11.90 15.70 -26.31
N TRP A 1045 13.14 15.97 -26.70
CA TRP A 1045 13.87 15.16 -27.67
C TRP A 1045 15.38 15.41 -27.58
N GLY A 1046 16.15 14.50 -28.14
CA GLY A 1046 17.60 14.64 -28.30
C GLY A 1046 18.07 14.07 -29.64
N LEU A 1047 19.33 14.35 -29.99
CA LEU A 1047 19.89 14.01 -31.30
C LEU A 1047 20.86 12.81 -31.28
N LEU A 1048 21.23 12.31 -30.11
CA LEU A 1048 22.16 11.18 -29.98
C LEU A 1048 21.46 9.88 -30.39
N ARG A 1049 22.09 9.18 -31.34
CA ARG A 1049 21.71 7.85 -31.80
C ARG A 1049 22.95 7.03 -32.13
N ASP A 1050 22.75 5.75 -32.31
CA ASP A 1050 23.78 4.87 -32.86
C ASP A 1050 23.66 4.75 -34.39
N SER A 1051 24.44 3.84 -34.97
CA SER A 1051 24.50 3.61 -36.42
C SER A 1051 23.83 2.31 -36.86
N ASP A 1052 22.85 1.82 -36.08
CA ASP A 1052 22.09 0.61 -36.43
C ASP A 1052 21.43 0.77 -37.82
N PRO A 1053 21.75 -0.11 -38.79
CA PRO A 1053 21.21 -0.05 -40.14
C PRO A 1053 19.78 -0.58 -40.24
N PHE A 1054 19.17 -1.00 -39.11
CA PHE A 1054 17.82 -1.53 -39.07
C PHE A 1054 16.82 -0.63 -39.79
N LYS A 1055 16.02 -1.26 -40.65
CA LYS A 1055 15.01 -0.62 -41.48
C LYS A 1055 13.70 -1.36 -41.32
N GLY A 1056 12.65 -0.59 -41.07
CA GLY A 1056 11.30 -1.11 -40.97
C GLY A 1056 10.83 -1.82 -42.25
N SER A 1057 10.24 -3.00 -42.14
CA SER A 1057 9.74 -3.79 -43.27
C SER A 1057 8.43 -3.24 -43.85
N VAL A 1058 7.70 -2.46 -43.06
CA VAL A 1058 6.40 -1.88 -43.41
C VAL A 1058 6.56 -0.43 -43.88
N THR A 1059 7.38 0.37 -43.21
CA THR A 1059 7.60 1.78 -43.51
C THR A 1059 8.77 2.02 -44.45
N GLY A 1060 9.73 1.08 -44.53
CA GLY A 1060 10.99 1.30 -45.23
C GLY A 1060 11.80 2.45 -44.62
N THR A 1061 11.60 2.80 -43.34
CA THR A 1061 12.31 3.89 -42.67
C THR A 1061 13.43 3.32 -41.81
N ALA A 1062 14.60 3.97 -41.83
CA ALA A 1062 15.71 3.61 -40.95
C ALA A 1062 15.34 3.94 -39.50
N GLN A 1063 15.63 3.03 -38.58
CA GLN A 1063 15.29 3.15 -37.16
C GLN A 1063 16.48 2.82 -36.25
N PRO A 1064 17.52 3.68 -36.28
CA PRO A 1064 18.67 3.54 -35.40
C PRO A 1064 18.25 3.60 -33.92
N ASN A 1065 19.11 3.14 -33.02
CA ASN A 1065 18.85 3.22 -31.59
C ASN A 1065 19.10 4.65 -31.10
N TYR A 1066 18.02 5.36 -30.78
CA TYR A 1066 18.10 6.67 -30.14
C TYR A 1066 18.35 6.52 -28.65
N CYS A 1067 19.10 7.46 -28.08
CA CYS A 1067 19.43 7.46 -26.66
C CYS A 1067 18.17 7.64 -25.80
N VAL A 1068 18.01 6.80 -24.78
CA VAL A 1068 16.98 6.99 -23.75
C VAL A 1068 17.15 8.35 -23.07
N ALA A 1069 16.04 8.93 -22.60
CA ALA A 1069 16.10 10.06 -21.68
C ALA A 1069 16.54 9.60 -20.29
N PHE A 1070 17.38 10.40 -19.63
CA PHE A 1070 17.89 10.10 -18.30
C PHE A 1070 18.23 11.38 -17.54
N GLU A 1071 18.38 11.23 -16.22
CA GLU A 1071 19.08 12.17 -15.34
C GLU A 1071 19.95 11.36 -14.38
N MET A 1072 21.23 11.75 -14.24
CA MET A 1072 22.17 11.13 -13.31
C MET A 1072 23.16 12.13 -12.72
N SER A 1073 23.69 11.79 -11.54
CA SER A 1073 24.79 12.53 -10.92
C SER A 1073 26.08 12.33 -11.69
N VAL A 1074 26.90 13.38 -11.75
CA VAL A 1074 28.25 13.34 -12.34
C VAL A 1074 29.26 13.15 -11.20
N GLN A 1075 30.09 12.12 -11.33
CA GLN A 1075 31.17 11.82 -10.39
C GLN A 1075 32.38 12.72 -10.59
#